data_AF-F0LLH3-F1
#
_entry.id   AF-F0LLH3-F1
#
_cell.length_a   1.000
_cell.length_b   1.000
_cell.length_c   1.000
_cell.angle_alpha   90.00
_cell.angle_beta   90.00
_cell.angle_gamma   90.00
#
_symmetry.space_group_name_H-M   'P 1'
#
loop_
_entity.id
_entity.type
_entity.pdbx_description
1 polymer ?
#
loop_
_entity_poly.entity_id
_entity_poly.type
_entity_poly.pdbx_seq_one_letter_code
_entity_poly.pdbx_strand_id
1 'polypeptide(L)'
;MKRRGFFLNSVVLLLLIPLLLLLATYEDVSSQVIQAQSVRTQAERTYRVASFLELDFQKALEISGKRAIITIIDYVSVTGDFISPTYMVNNTIRDLILEGTSPSLIGYDPNRVMRGQSLRRWLLNISADLRDQGFNISPSIDEILNSMEITVAPLDSFRVVIKARIPNITIRDVSGRIVYTGAIPSNGGYIYSIVDVQNLEDPIFSAMTGGRYYRSIRACPYSFPELLDKPIKVLEGNGSSTVDHFVEEFSRTVDPDRIYFGDYYPGTGAAAYVLLNNPEQNVTEPIVFNTTLNGRRTSPLEVFNEGDMGVLVFGNVSGAGGTGTATSWCSLLEYRLNVTIQNRINQELKNFQVPITIDSTTLPDPALTTFFRTADSDGDNIPIIEFYDENCNPMNFWVEKWDTNTKQAVIWVNVTIPANSQITIAIYFDSNGVETLGDPDKVFDFYDDFEGSSLDTTKWTTNTNQYSLENGLIKMWGNWNNQYYINTLKSFAPNVIIEGVWRLGGYTYWRGRRIFSYDTDLTIGLVPSETSTWLDDSAIYAWYDGYDYNLNPWNYKTLRIYGSYIPNLQQIQSTDWQNFEIIYTNTQIQFWDSYTNTWLIGSVYPPLSSFHLQIAADTDSDTRYGYIDWIRVRKYAPTPPTVMISQNIETKPSSTTTATTTSSARAYDIQPFIDCIMDQRYFGIYNAPSFFERLEGSTINHAAYEALAHQLQDELGVKYGSQYYPIGLVSFMIPDPTYDQKLFDLFNTLGLSIEEGQTSFDYYFLQYYFKGGAKVTGYRMWGVSQGVTSQGDLSSVPFFIDNQTAVAIFGVQGAQDLLQR
;
A
#
# COMPACT_ATOMS: atom_id res chain seq x y z
N MET A 1 -4.37 85.51 77.36
CA MET A 1 -5.17 84.99 76.22
C MET A 1 -4.33 84.44 75.04
N LYS A 2 -3.00 84.33 75.10
CA LYS A 2 -2.16 83.88 73.96
C LYS A 2 -1.87 82.36 73.88
N ARG A 3 -2.23 81.54 74.89
CA ARG A 3 -1.98 80.08 74.88
C ARG A 3 -3.12 79.22 74.31
N ARG A 4 -4.36 79.74 74.24
CA ARG A 4 -5.53 78.98 73.74
C ARG A 4 -5.55 78.89 72.20
N GLY A 5 -5.11 79.93 71.48
CA GLY A 5 -5.05 79.94 70.02
C GLY A 5 -3.99 78.99 69.43
N PHE A 6 -2.84 78.85 70.10
CA PHE A 6 -1.82 77.86 69.72
C PHE A 6 -2.33 76.43 69.90
N PHE A 7 -2.98 76.14 71.04
CA PHE A 7 -3.55 74.82 71.31
C PHE A 7 -4.66 74.45 70.31
N LEU A 8 -5.55 75.39 69.97
CA LEU A 8 -6.59 75.19 68.96
C LEU A 8 -6.01 74.96 67.56
N ASN A 9 -5.02 75.74 67.11
CA ASN A 9 -4.36 75.53 65.81
C ASN A 9 -3.57 74.22 65.76
N SER A 10 -2.88 73.84 66.84
CA SER A 10 -2.18 72.56 66.91
C SER A 10 -3.14 71.37 66.92
N VAL A 11 -4.30 71.47 67.58
CA VAL A 11 -5.36 70.44 67.55
C VAL A 11 -6.00 70.34 66.17
N VAL A 12 -6.23 71.47 65.50
CA VAL A 12 -6.74 71.51 64.12
C VAL A 12 -5.75 70.87 63.15
N LEU A 13 -4.45 71.14 63.27
CA LEU A 13 -3.39 70.48 62.48
C LEU A 13 -3.29 68.98 62.80
N LEU A 14 -3.37 68.60 64.07
CA LEU A 14 -3.39 67.19 64.52
C LEU A 14 -4.60 66.41 64.01
N LEU A 15 -5.73 67.09 63.76
CA LEU A 15 -6.93 66.49 63.16
C LEU A 15 -6.90 66.53 61.62
N LEU A 16 -6.30 67.56 61.02
CA LEU A 16 -6.19 67.71 59.57
C LEU A 16 -5.23 66.70 58.94
N ILE A 17 -4.11 66.40 59.60
CA ILE A 17 -3.12 65.42 59.09
C ILE A 17 -3.76 64.04 58.87
N PRO A 18 -4.45 63.43 59.86
CA PRO A 18 -5.17 62.17 59.66
C PRO A 18 -6.29 62.28 58.61
N LEU A 19 -7.00 63.42 58.56
CA LEU A 19 -8.08 63.63 57.58
C LEU A 19 -7.55 63.69 56.14
N LEU A 20 -6.43 64.36 55.92
CA LEU A 20 -5.76 64.44 54.61
C LEU A 20 -5.16 63.08 54.22
N LEU A 21 -4.57 62.35 55.17
CA LEU A 21 -4.11 60.98 54.94
C LEU A 21 -5.27 60.03 54.61
N LEU A 22 -6.41 60.17 55.28
CA LEU A 22 -7.64 59.43 54.97
C LEU A 22 -8.15 59.76 53.57
N LEU A 23 -8.12 61.04 53.17
CA LEU A 23 -8.56 61.47 51.84
C LEU A 23 -7.64 60.92 50.74
N ALA A 24 -6.32 60.99 50.95
CA ALA A 24 -5.32 60.46 50.02
C ALA A 24 -5.41 58.94 49.89
N THR A 25 -5.61 58.22 51.00
CA THR A 25 -5.82 56.76 50.97
C THR A 25 -7.16 56.37 50.33
N TYR A 26 -8.23 57.14 50.55
CA TYR A 26 -9.51 56.91 49.89
C TYR A 26 -9.43 57.14 48.38
N GLU A 27 -8.73 58.19 47.94
CA GLU A 27 -8.48 58.46 46.52
C GLU A 27 -7.69 57.33 45.86
N ASP A 28 -6.60 56.88 46.51
CA ASP A 28 -5.78 55.78 45.99
C ASP A 28 -6.55 54.45 45.92
N VAL A 29 -7.27 54.08 46.98
CA VAL A 29 -8.11 52.86 46.99
C VAL A 29 -9.25 52.95 45.97
N SER A 30 -9.92 54.09 45.87
CA SER A 30 -11.00 54.30 44.88
C SER A 30 -10.46 54.20 43.44
N SER A 31 -9.32 54.82 43.17
CA SER A 31 -8.61 54.72 41.88
C SER A 31 -8.26 53.26 41.55
N GLN A 32 -7.69 52.52 42.50
CA GLN A 32 -7.37 51.10 42.34
C GLN A 32 -8.62 50.25 42.08
N VAL A 33 -9.73 50.50 42.78
CA VAL A 33 -11.00 49.79 42.57
C VAL A 33 -11.58 50.08 41.18
N ILE A 34 -11.59 51.34 40.75
CA ILE A 34 -12.07 51.72 39.41
C ILE A 34 -11.19 51.08 38.32
N GLN A 35 -9.86 51.09 38.49
CA GLN A 35 -8.94 50.42 37.59
C GLN A 35 -9.19 48.90 37.56
N ALA A 36 -9.34 48.25 38.71
CA ALA A 36 -9.60 46.82 38.80
C ALA A 36 -10.94 46.43 38.16
N GLN A 37 -11.99 47.21 38.37
CA GLN A 37 -13.30 47.00 37.73
C GLN A 37 -13.25 47.23 36.22
N SER A 38 -12.50 48.24 35.76
CA SER A 38 -12.27 48.48 34.34
C SER A 38 -11.53 47.31 33.69
N VAL A 39 -10.44 46.84 34.30
CA VAL A 39 -9.64 45.69 33.81
C VAL A 39 -10.51 44.42 33.77
N ARG A 40 -11.31 44.17 34.81
CA ARG A 40 -12.21 43.01 34.85
C ARG A 40 -13.28 43.09 33.77
N THR A 41 -13.94 44.24 33.62
CA THR A 41 -14.97 44.44 32.58
C THR A 41 -14.38 44.26 31.18
N GLN A 42 -13.15 44.73 30.97
CA GLN A 42 -12.43 44.54 29.72
C GLN A 42 -12.11 43.07 29.47
N ALA A 43 -11.55 42.35 30.45
CA ALA A 43 -11.26 40.93 30.35
C ALA A 43 -12.52 40.10 30.07
N GLU A 44 -13.64 40.41 30.72
CA GLU A 44 -14.92 39.74 30.48
C GLU A 44 -15.46 39.99 29.06
N ARG A 45 -15.31 41.21 28.52
CA ARG A 45 -15.68 41.52 27.13
C ARG A 45 -14.80 40.77 26.12
N THR A 46 -13.48 40.80 26.31
CA THR A 46 -12.53 40.08 25.46
C THR A 46 -12.82 38.59 25.44
N TYR A 47 -13.04 37.99 26.61
CA TYR A 47 -13.35 36.56 26.73
C TYR A 47 -14.65 36.20 26.00
N ARG A 48 -15.72 36.99 26.15
CA ARG A 48 -17.00 36.73 25.47
C ARG A 48 -16.87 36.82 23.95
N VAL A 49 -16.15 37.81 23.43
CA VAL A 49 -15.97 37.98 21.98
C VAL A 49 -15.12 36.84 21.40
N ALA A 50 -13.99 36.49 22.05
CA ALA A 50 -13.13 35.41 21.60
C ALA A 50 -13.86 34.06 21.64
N SER A 51 -14.53 33.74 22.75
CA SER A 51 -15.29 32.50 22.89
C SER A 51 -16.45 32.40 21.90
N PHE A 52 -17.14 33.51 21.63
CA PHE A 52 -18.18 33.55 20.60
C PHE A 52 -17.62 33.26 19.21
N LEU A 53 -16.52 33.91 18.83
CA LEU A 53 -15.86 33.68 17.54
C LEU A 53 -15.33 32.26 17.39
N GLU A 54 -14.80 31.65 18.46
CA GLU A 54 -14.36 30.25 18.45
C GLU A 54 -15.51 29.30 18.18
N LEU A 55 -16.62 29.43 18.92
CA LEU A 55 -17.80 28.58 18.75
C LEU A 55 -18.42 28.76 17.36
N ASP A 56 -18.48 30.00 16.87
CA ASP A 56 -19.07 30.29 15.57
C ASP A 56 -18.15 29.86 14.42
N PHE A 57 -16.82 29.99 14.58
CA PHE A 57 -15.84 29.45 13.64
C PHE A 57 -15.93 27.93 13.53
N GLN A 58 -16.07 27.22 14.66
CA GLN A 58 -16.25 25.77 14.66
C GLN A 58 -17.52 25.35 13.90
N LYS A 59 -18.64 26.05 14.11
CA LYS A 59 -19.89 25.79 13.39
C LYS A 59 -19.78 26.12 11.90
N ALA A 60 -19.16 27.25 11.56
CA ALA A 60 -18.91 27.64 10.19
C ALA A 60 -18.08 26.57 9.47
N LEU A 61 -17.00 26.11 10.09
CA LEU A 61 -16.13 25.05 9.59
C LEU A 61 -16.90 23.74 9.36
N GLU A 62 -17.74 23.32 10.30
CA GLU A 62 -18.56 22.12 10.18
C GLU A 62 -19.57 22.21 9.02
N ILE A 63 -20.27 23.34 8.92
CA ILE A 63 -21.28 23.56 7.87
C ILE A 63 -20.61 23.63 6.51
N SER A 64 -19.55 24.42 6.36
CA SER A 64 -18.81 24.54 5.10
C SER A 64 -18.15 23.22 4.71
N GLY A 65 -17.62 22.46 5.68
CA GLY A 65 -17.01 21.16 5.47
C GLY A 65 -18.00 20.11 4.95
N LYS A 66 -19.16 19.98 5.61
CA LYS A 66 -20.25 19.09 5.15
C LYS A 66 -20.72 19.47 3.75
N ARG A 67 -20.91 20.76 3.49
CA ARG A 67 -21.32 21.28 2.18
C ARG A 67 -20.27 21.00 1.12
N ALA A 68 -18.99 21.19 1.43
CA ALA A 68 -17.88 20.94 0.51
C ALA A 68 -17.82 19.47 0.10
N ILE A 69 -17.86 18.54 1.07
CA ILE A 69 -17.85 17.10 0.78
C ILE A 69 -19.03 16.71 -0.12
N ILE A 70 -20.26 17.13 0.21
CA ILE A 70 -21.44 16.84 -0.61
C ILE A 70 -21.31 17.47 -2.00
N THR A 71 -20.70 18.65 -2.12
CA THR A 71 -20.50 19.34 -3.41
C THR A 71 -19.58 18.55 -4.34
N ILE A 72 -18.53 17.91 -3.81
CA ILE A 72 -17.63 17.09 -4.62
C ILE A 72 -18.29 15.76 -4.99
N ILE A 73 -19.00 15.11 -4.06
CA ILE A 73 -19.81 13.92 -4.37
C ILE A 73 -20.78 14.23 -5.51
N ASP A 74 -21.49 15.36 -5.41
CA ASP A 74 -22.46 15.79 -6.40
C ASP A 74 -21.81 16.12 -7.74
N TYR A 75 -20.64 16.76 -7.74
CA TYR A 75 -19.84 16.98 -8.95
C TYR A 75 -19.51 15.66 -9.64
N VAL A 76 -18.82 14.75 -8.95
CA VAL A 76 -18.36 13.47 -9.52
C VAL A 76 -19.54 12.62 -10.00
N SER A 77 -20.64 12.59 -9.24
CA SER A 77 -21.83 11.79 -9.59
C SER A 77 -22.59 12.36 -10.80
N VAL A 78 -22.61 13.68 -10.98
CA VAL A 78 -23.37 14.34 -12.06
C VAL A 78 -22.56 14.46 -13.35
N THR A 79 -21.27 14.78 -13.26
CA THR A 79 -20.41 14.95 -14.44
C THR A 79 -19.81 13.63 -14.92
N GLY A 80 -19.59 12.68 -14.00
CA GLY A 80 -18.79 11.48 -14.25
C GLY A 80 -17.28 11.76 -14.27
N ASP A 81 -16.88 13.00 -14.00
CA ASP A 81 -15.48 13.43 -13.96
C ASP A 81 -14.95 13.33 -12.52
N PHE A 82 -13.81 12.66 -12.37
CA PHE A 82 -13.13 12.55 -11.09
C PHE A 82 -12.27 13.79 -10.79
N ILE A 83 -11.98 14.02 -9.51
CA ILE A 83 -11.04 15.05 -9.10
C ILE A 83 -9.64 14.65 -9.53
N SER A 84 -8.88 15.60 -10.10
CA SER A 84 -7.51 15.34 -10.54
C SER A 84 -6.66 14.85 -9.37
N PRO A 85 -6.01 13.67 -9.46
CA PRO A 85 -5.15 13.16 -8.41
C PRO A 85 -3.93 14.07 -8.14
N THR A 86 -3.50 14.86 -9.14
CA THR A 86 -2.43 15.85 -8.97
C THR A 86 -2.87 17.04 -8.13
N TYR A 87 -4.13 17.47 -8.27
CA TYR A 87 -4.67 18.55 -7.43
C TYR A 87 -5.14 18.05 -6.07
N MET A 88 -5.59 16.81 -5.99
CA MET A 88 -6.06 16.11 -4.79
C MET A 88 -7.43 16.61 -4.25
N VAL A 89 -8.17 15.69 -3.65
CA VAL A 89 -9.48 15.96 -3.03
C VAL A 89 -9.35 16.81 -1.77
N ASN A 90 -8.31 16.64 -0.96
CA ASN A 90 -8.08 17.47 0.23
C ASN A 90 -8.00 18.97 -0.10
N ASN A 91 -7.30 19.34 -1.18
CA ASN A 91 -7.19 20.70 -1.65
C ASN A 91 -8.52 21.20 -2.21
N THR A 92 -9.23 20.38 -2.97
CA THR A 92 -10.57 20.72 -3.50
C THR A 92 -11.56 21.01 -2.37
N ILE A 93 -11.61 20.18 -1.33
CA ILE A 93 -12.46 20.42 -0.14
C ILE A 93 -12.02 21.70 0.57
N ARG A 94 -10.70 21.93 0.72
CA ARG A 94 -10.16 23.14 1.34
C ARG A 94 -10.61 24.41 0.61
N ASP A 95 -10.54 24.45 -0.71
CA ASP A 95 -10.98 25.60 -1.52
C ASP A 95 -12.46 25.87 -1.33
N LEU A 96 -13.29 24.82 -1.37
CA LEU A 96 -14.74 24.93 -1.15
C LEU A 96 -15.05 25.45 0.26
N ILE A 97 -14.32 24.99 1.28
CA ILE A 97 -14.46 25.50 2.65
C ILE A 97 -14.12 27.00 2.71
N LEU A 98 -13.01 27.42 2.10
CA LEU A 98 -12.54 28.80 2.16
C LEU A 98 -13.43 29.74 1.33
N GLU A 99 -13.63 29.41 0.06
CA GLU A 99 -14.15 30.29 -0.97
C GLU A 99 -15.58 29.93 -1.41
N GLY A 100 -15.96 28.66 -1.29
CA GLY A 100 -17.21 28.14 -1.85
C GLY A 100 -17.10 27.71 -3.31
N THR A 101 -15.90 27.76 -3.88
CA THR A 101 -15.58 27.36 -5.26
C THR A 101 -14.19 26.72 -5.31
N SER A 102 -13.92 25.85 -6.27
CA SER A 102 -12.57 25.28 -6.49
C SER A 102 -12.26 25.22 -8.00
N PRO A 103 -11.00 25.45 -8.42
CA PRO A 103 -10.59 25.32 -9.82
C PRO A 103 -10.75 23.88 -10.37
N SER A 104 -10.82 22.88 -9.50
CA SER A 104 -10.98 21.47 -9.88
C SER A 104 -12.39 21.09 -10.34
N LEU A 105 -13.39 21.97 -10.14
CA LEU A 105 -14.78 21.72 -10.49
C LEU A 105 -15.14 22.38 -11.83
N ILE A 106 -14.47 21.95 -12.91
CA ILE A 106 -14.60 22.58 -14.22
C ILE A 106 -16.02 22.38 -14.78
N GLY A 107 -16.67 23.47 -15.20
CA GLY A 107 -18.00 23.41 -15.83
C GLY A 107 -19.16 23.10 -14.89
N TYR A 108 -18.92 23.03 -13.59
CA TYR A 108 -19.93 22.78 -12.56
C TYR A 108 -20.15 24.04 -11.70
N ASP A 109 -21.39 24.28 -11.24
CA ASP A 109 -21.72 25.37 -10.32
C ASP A 109 -21.76 24.87 -8.86
N PRO A 110 -20.71 25.14 -8.05
CA PRO A 110 -20.66 24.68 -6.68
C PRO A 110 -21.76 25.28 -5.79
N ASN A 111 -22.31 26.44 -6.15
CA ASN A 111 -23.33 27.11 -5.33
C ASN A 111 -24.67 26.37 -5.25
N ARG A 112 -24.94 25.46 -6.19
CA ARG A 112 -26.08 24.53 -6.13
C ARG A 112 -26.16 23.79 -4.79
N VAL A 113 -25.01 23.31 -4.32
CA VAL A 113 -24.88 22.55 -3.07
C VAL A 113 -24.33 23.43 -1.94
N MET A 114 -23.29 24.23 -2.21
CA MET A 114 -22.65 25.10 -1.22
C MET A 114 -23.61 26.16 -0.67
N ARG A 115 -24.52 26.70 -1.50
CA ARG A 115 -25.51 27.73 -1.11
C ARG A 115 -24.89 28.91 -0.32
N GLY A 116 -23.71 29.34 -0.74
CA GLY A 116 -22.95 30.42 -0.09
C GLY A 116 -22.39 30.09 1.30
N GLN A 117 -22.32 28.82 1.71
CA GLN A 117 -21.76 28.41 3.00
C GLN A 117 -20.24 28.20 2.93
N SER A 118 -19.48 29.30 2.95
CA SER A 118 -18.01 29.27 3.00
C SER A 118 -17.47 30.13 4.14
N LEU A 119 -16.21 29.93 4.52
CA LEU A 119 -15.53 30.74 5.54
C LEU A 119 -15.41 32.20 5.11
N ARG A 120 -15.26 32.49 3.81
CA ARG A 120 -15.37 33.85 3.29
C ARG A 120 -16.72 34.48 3.60
N ARG A 121 -17.82 33.77 3.30
CA ARG A 121 -19.16 34.30 3.55
C ARG A 121 -19.43 34.47 5.04
N TRP A 122 -18.99 33.52 5.86
CA TRP A 122 -19.04 33.62 7.31
C TRP A 122 -18.27 34.84 7.82
N LEU A 123 -17.02 35.04 7.39
CA LEU A 123 -16.22 36.22 7.77
C LEU A 123 -16.87 37.54 7.37
N LEU A 124 -17.51 37.60 6.20
CA LEU A 124 -18.25 38.80 5.77
C LEU A 124 -19.43 39.10 6.69
N ASN A 125 -20.20 38.07 7.06
CA ASN A 125 -21.36 38.20 7.94
C ASN A 125 -20.93 38.58 9.37
N ILE A 126 -19.97 37.85 9.94
CA ILE A 126 -19.49 38.11 11.31
C ILE A 126 -18.83 39.49 11.41
N SER A 127 -18.13 39.93 10.36
CA SER A 127 -17.57 41.29 10.31
C SER A 127 -18.65 42.36 10.19
N ALA A 128 -19.80 42.07 9.59
CA ALA A 128 -20.94 42.98 9.59
C ALA A 128 -21.60 43.04 10.97
N ASP A 129 -21.88 41.87 11.58
CA ASP A 129 -22.49 41.78 12.91
C ASP A 129 -21.62 42.44 14.00
N LEU A 130 -20.30 42.28 13.91
CA LEU A 130 -19.36 42.95 14.80
C LEU A 130 -19.34 44.47 14.58
N ARG A 131 -19.43 44.93 13.33
CA ARG A 131 -19.53 46.37 13.02
C ARG A 131 -20.79 47.00 13.60
N ASP A 132 -21.92 46.31 13.51
CA ASP A 132 -23.19 46.74 14.10
C ASP A 132 -23.13 46.80 15.64
N GLN A 133 -22.26 45.99 16.24
CA GLN A 133 -21.95 46.01 17.68
C GLN A 133 -20.86 47.01 18.07
N GLY A 134 -20.30 47.77 17.11
CA GLY A 134 -19.25 48.75 17.35
C GLY A 134 -17.84 48.17 17.41
N PHE A 135 -17.59 47.03 16.76
CA PHE A 135 -16.29 46.39 16.63
C PHE A 135 -15.84 46.30 15.16
N ASN A 136 -14.54 46.47 14.93
CA ASN A 136 -13.91 46.32 13.62
C ASN A 136 -12.87 45.19 13.66
N ILE A 137 -12.85 44.36 12.62
CA ILE A 137 -11.85 43.30 12.42
C ILE A 137 -10.71 43.83 11.54
N SER A 138 -9.48 43.40 11.86
CA SER A 138 -8.26 43.54 11.05
C SER A 138 -7.42 42.26 11.20
N PRO A 139 -6.59 41.86 10.22
CA PRO A 139 -6.38 42.46 8.90
C PRO A 139 -7.61 42.28 7.98
N SER A 140 -7.50 42.62 6.69
CA SER A 140 -8.63 42.46 5.75
C SER A 140 -9.10 41.00 5.67
N ILE A 141 -10.34 40.78 5.23
CA ILE A 141 -10.91 39.43 5.12
C ILE A 141 -10.04 38.52 4.23
N ASP A 142 -9.51 39.06 3.13
CA ASP A 142 -8.62 38.31 2.23
C ASP A 142 -7.30 37.93 2.92
N GLU A 143 -6.71 38.85 3.69
CA GLU A 143 -5.49 38.56 4.46
C GLU A 143 -5.76 37.51 5.54
N ILE A 144 -6.91 37.56 6.20
CA ILE A 144 -7.31 36.54 7.20
C ILE A 144 -7.44 35.18 6.51
N LEU A 145 -8.20 35.08 5.42
CA LEU A 145 -8.40 33.83 4.67
C LEU A 145 -7.08 33.24 4.16
N ASN A 146 -6.21 34.06 3.57
CA ASN A 146 -4.90 33.63 3.08
C ASN A 146 -3.98 33.15 4.20
N SER A 147 -4.17 33.64 5.43
CA SER A 147 -3.42 33.20 6.61
C SER A 147 -4.01 31.95 7.28
N MET A 148 -5.24 31.54 6.95
CA MET A 148 -5.86 30.38 7.60
C MET A 148 -5.10 29.10 7.28
N GLU A 149 -4.82 28.36 8.33
CA GLU A 149 -4.23 27.03 8.20
C GLU A 149 -5.36 26.01 8.27
N ILE A 150 -5.60 25.32 7.16
CA ILE A 150 -6.65 24.31 7.02
C ILE A 150 -6.04 23.04 6.43
N THR A 151 -6.22 21.94 7.13
CA THR A 151 -5.85 20.59 6.69
C THR A 151 -7.12 19.75 6.61
N VAL A 152 -7.30 19.06 5.49
CA VAL A 152 -8.42 18.15 5.25
C VAL A 152 -7.84 16.76 4.97
N ALA A 153 -8.38 15.72 5.60
CA ALA A 153 -7.91 14.35 5.41
C ALA A 153 -9.02 13.34 5.72
N PRO A 154 -8.96 12.13 5.17
CA PRO A 154 -9.66 11.01 5.80
C PRO A 154 -9.11 10.81 7.21
N LEU A 155 -9.99 10.62 8.18
CA LEU A 155 -9.63 10.24 9.54
C LEU A 155 -9.55 8.71 9.66
N ASP A 156 -10.54 8.04 9.07
CA ASP A 156 -10.67 6.60 8.87
C ASP A 156 -11.60 6.34 7.66
N SER A 157 -11.97 5.09 7.41
CA SER A 157 -12.82 4.70 6.28
C SER A 157 -14.16 5.44 6.19
N PHE A 158 -14.73 5.89 7.32
CA PHE A 158 -16.08 6.47 7.37
C PHE A 158 -16.12 7.93 7.80
N ARG A 159 -14.97 8.52 8.16
CA ARG A 159 -14.92 9.89 8.69
C ARG A 159 -13.84 10.72 8.01
N VAL A 160 -14.17 11.97 7.73
CA VAL A 160 -13.26 13.00 7.23
C VAL A 160 -13.01 14.01 8.34
N VAL A 161 -11.75 14.38 8.55
CA VAL A 161 -11.37 15.40 9.53
C VAL A 161 -10.92 16.68 8.82
N ILE A 162 -11.39 17.80 9.36
CA ILE A 162 -11.01 19.16 8.97
C ILE A 162 -10.39 19.82 10.19
N LYS A 163 -9.09 20.07 10.12
CA LYS A 163 -8.30 20.77 11.14
C LYS A 163 -8.07 22.20 10.67
N ALA A 164 -8.48 23.19 11.46
CA ALA A 164 -8.36 24.59 11.08
C ALA A 164 -7.94 25.51 12.23
N ARG A 165 -7.18 26.57 11.89
CA ARG A 165 -6.95 27.72 12.79
C ARG A 165 -6.82 29.02 12.00
N ILE A 166 -7.18 30.12 12.65
CA ILE A 166 -6.93 31.48 12.19
C ILE A 166 -5.73 32.00 12.99
N PRO A 167 -4.52 32.14 12.42
CA PRO A 167 -3.33 32.45 13.21
C PRO A 167 -3.32 33.85 13.83
N ASN A 168 -3.94 34.83 13.18
CA ASN A 168 -3.95 36.21 13.65
C ASN A 168 -5.22 36.96 13.24
N ILE A 169 -5.96 37.44 14.23
CA ILE A 169 -7.07 38.37 14.08
C ILE A 169 -7.01 39.42 15.19
N THR A 170 -7.26 40.68 14.84
CA THR A 170 -7.35 41.79 15.78
C THR A 170 -8.73 42.43 15.68
N ILE A 171 -9.41 42.53 16.82
CA ILE A 171 -10.72 43.17 16.97
C ILE A 171 -10.54 44.46 17.75
N ARG A 172 -11.02 45.56 17.20
CA ARG A 172 -10.96 46.89 17.82
C ARG A 172 -12.35 47.43 18.08
N ASP A 173 -12.53 48.20 19.13
CA ASP A 173 -13.76 48.97 19.32
C ASP A 173 -13.79 50.23 18.42
N VAL A 174 -14.94 50.91 18.38
CA VAL A 174 -15.10 52.20 17.66
C VAL A 174 -14.11 53.29 18.07
N SER A 175 -13.49 53.18 19.24
CA SER A 175 -12.46 54.13 19.72
C SER A 175 -11.04 53.73 19.30
N GLY A 176 -10.89 52.64 18.54
CA GLY A 176 -9.61 52.12 18.06
C GLY A 176 -8.85 51.25 19.07
N ARG A 177 -9.40 51.00 20.26
CA ARG A 177 -8.77 50.18 21.30
C ARG A 177 -8.86 48.71 20.94
N ILE A 178 -7.79 47.97 21.19
CA ILE A 178 -7.74 46.52 20.94
C ILE A 178 -8.58 45.81 22.00
N VAL A 179 -9.61 45.10 21.55
CA VAL A 179 -10.48 44.24 22.35
C VAL A 179 -9.92 42.84 22.40
N TYR A 180 -9.44 42.34 21.26
CA TYR A 180 -8.83 41.03 21.13
C TYR A 180 -7.73 41.08 20.06
N THR A 181 -6.63 40.38 20.29
CA THR A 181 -5.61 40.14 19.26
C THR A 181 -4.97 38.78 19.52
N GLY A 182 -4.91 37.92 18.51
CA GLY A 182 -4.36 36.57 18.64
C GLY A 182 -4.94 35.58 17.64
N ALA A 183 -4.68 34.31 17.87
CA ALA A 183 -5.18 33.21 17.05
C ALA A 183 -6.59 32.77 17.46
N ILE A 184 -7.41 32.29 16.54
CA ILE A 184 -8.64 31.57 16.84
C ILE A 184 -8.40 30.09 16.49
N PRO A 185 -8.40 29.17 17.46
CA PRO A 185 -8.76 29.35 18.87
C PRO A 185 -7.69 30.08 19.71
N SER A 186 -8.14 30.77 20.76
CA SER A 186 -7.34 31.67 21.61
C SER A 186 -6.18 31.02 22.35
N ASN A 187 -6.19 29.69 22.48
CA ASN A 187 -5.08 28.91 23.00
C ASN A 187 -3.94 28.69 21.96
N GLY A 188 -4.10 29.17 20.73
CA GLY A 188 -3.14 28.98 19.62
C GLY A 188 -3.17 27.59 18.97
N GLY A 189 -4.07 26.71 19.42
CA GLY A 189 -4.25 25.36 18.89
C GLY A 189 -5.05 25.33 17.60
N TYR A 190 -5.80 24.24 17.40
CA TYR A 190 -6.65 24.02 16.24
C TYR A 190 -8.07 23.65 16.67
N ILE A 191 -9.03 24.00 15.83
CA ILE A 191 -10.40 23.48 15.88
C ILE A 191 -10.49 22.31 14.90
N TYR A 192 -11.21 21.27 15.32
CA TYR A 192 -11.47 20.09 14.51
C TYR A 192 -12.96 19.99 14.20
N SER A 193 -13.27 19.66 12.96
CA SER A 193 -14.59 19.22 12.53
C SER A 193 -14.45 17.82 11.93
N ILE A 194 -15.24 16.87 12.43
CA ILE A 194 -15.27 15.49 11.93
C ILE A 194 -16.60 15.31 11.22
N VAL A 195 -16.54 14.92 9.96
CA VAL A 195 -17.70 14.69 9.10
C VAL A 195 -17.80 13.19 8.82
N ASP A 196 -18.92 12.60 9.20
CA ASP A 196 -19.26 11.22 8.88
C ASP A 196 -19.76 11.14 7.43
N VAL A 197 -19.20 10.22 6.64
CA VAL A 197 -19.60 9.98 5.25
C VAL A 197 -20.66 8.89 5.10
N GLN A 198 -21.07 8.25 6.19
CA GLN A 198 -22.17 7.29 6.17
C GLN A 198 -23.48 7.96 5.72
N ASN A 199 -24.26 7.21 4.95
CA ASN A 199 -25.48 7.61 4.27
C ASN A 199 -25.28 8.67 3.17
N LEU A 200 -24.04 9.09 2.88
CA LEU A 200 -23.72 9.81 1.65
C LEU A 200 -23.60 8.82 0.49
N GLU A 201 -23.80 9.31 -0.74
CA GLU A 201 -23.59 8.54 -1.96
C GLU A 201 -22.09 8.24 -2.13
N ASP A 202 -21.77 7.01 -2.54
CA ASP A 202 -20.46 6.65 -3.03
C ASP A 202 -20.39 7.00 -4.53
N PRO A 203 -19.70 8.09 -4.90
CA PRO A 203 -19.83 8.70 -6.21
C PRO A 203 -19.21 7.86 -7.33
N ILE A 204 -18.35 6.88 -6.99
CA ILE A 204 -17.69 6.04 -7.99
C ILE A 204 -18.70 5.20 -8.79
N PHE A 205 -19.78 4.75 -8.15
CA PHE A 205 -20.83 3.97 -8.80
C PHE A 205 -21.55 4.79 -9.88
N SER A 206 -21.98 6.01 -9.52
CA SER A 206 -22.64 6.91 -10.45
C SER A 206 -21.70 7.37 -11.56
N ALA A 207 -20.47 7.73 -11.23
CA ALA A 207 -19.49 8.18 -12.21
C ALA A 207 -19.09 7.09 -13.22
N MET A 208 -18.92 5.85 -12.77
CA MET A 208 -18.52 4.75 -13.65
C MET A 208 -19.69 4.20 -14.48
N THR A 209 -20.91 4.20 -13.95
CA THR A 209 -22.09 3.67 -14.66
C THR A 209 -22.87 4.72 -15.45
N GLY A 210 -22.42 5.99 -15.46
CA GLY A 210 -23.13 7.10 -16.09
C GLY A 210 -24.47 7.40 -15.42
N GLY A 211 -24.52 7.30 -14.09
CA GLY A 211 -25.69 7.57 -13.26
C GLY A 211 -26.77 6.48 -13.26
N ARG A 212 -26.51 5.32 -13.86
CA ARG A 212 -27.49 4.21 -13.94
C ARG A 212 -27.58 3.40 -12.67
N TYR A 213 -26.52 3.40 -11.86
CA TYR A 213 -26.43 2.70 -10.61
C TYR A 213 -25.74 3.60 -9.58
N TYR A 214 -26.32 3.67 -8.38
CA TYR A 214 -25.83 4.49 -7.27
C TYR A 214 -25.98 3.71 -5.97
N ARG A 215 -25.12 4.01 -4.99
CA ARG A 215 -25.11 3.35 -3.68
C ARG A 215 -24.76 4.36 -2.60
N SER A 216 -25.33 4.18 -1.41
CA SER A 216 -24.95 4.96 -0.23
C SER A 216 -23.99 4.19 0.66
N ILE A 217 -22.99 4.87 1.22
CA ILE A 217 -22.01 4.30 2.14
C ILE A 217 -22.73 3.91 3.43
N ARG A 218 -22.71 2.63 3.78
CA ARG A 218 -23.31 2.10 5.01
C ARG A 218 -22.33 1.14 5.65
N ALA A 219 -21.87 1.42 6.86
CA ALA A 219 -20.95 0.53 7.55
C ALA A 219 -21.61 -0.82 7.89
N CYS A 220 -20.85 -1.91 7.72
CA CYS A 220 -21.17 -3.21 8.30
C CYS A 220 -21.06 -3.12 9.84
N PRO A 221 -21.87 -3.82 10.64
CA PRO A 221 -21.63 -3.92 12.09
C PRO A 221 -20.21 -4.38 12.44
N TYR A 222 -19.59 -5.16 11.55
CA TYR A 222 -18.19 -5.59 11.58
C TYR A 222 -17.33 -4.64 10.73
N SER A 223 -17.40 -3.34 10.99
CA SER A 223 -16.86 -2.30 10.10
C SER A 223 -15.34 -2.29 9.98
N PHE A 224 -14.60 -2.88 10.90
CA PHE A 224 -13.13 -2.91 10.90
C PHE A 224 -12.59 -4.31 11.24
N PRO A 225 -12.74 -5.31 10.35
CA PRO A 225 -12.48 -6.72 10.65
C PRO A 225 -11.01 -7.06 10.96
N GLU A 226 -10.07 -6.20 10.54
CA GLU A 226 -8.64 -6.35 10.84
C GLU A 226 -8.26 -5.89 12.27
N LEU A 227 -9.14 -5.14 12.92
CA LEU A 227 -8.91 -4.55 14.25
C LEU A 227 -9.87 -5.07 15.33
N LEU A 228 -11.13 -5.25 14.94
CA LEU A 228 -12.25 -5.60 15.80
C LEU A 228 -12.69 -7.04 15.52
N ASP A 229 -14.00 -7.28 15.57
CA ASP A 229 -14.59 -8.57 15.26
C ASP A 229 -14.71 -8.77 13.75
N LYS A 230 -14.53 -10.02 13.33
CA LYS A 230 -14.73 -10.45 11.94
C LYS A 230 -16.19 -10.85 11.74
N PRO A 231 -16.74 -10.71 10.52
CA PRO A 231 -18.12 -11.09 10.21
C PRO A 231 -18.30 -12.61 10.05
N ILE A 232 -17.52 -13.41 10.78
CA ILE A 232 -17.61 -14.87 10.84
C ILE A 232 -17.40 -15.33 12.28
N LYS A 233 -18.06 -16.41 12.67
CA LYS A 233 -17.77 -17.13 13.91
C LYS A 233 -17.24 -18.52 13.57
N VAL A 234 -16.37 -19.06 14.41
CA VAL A 234 -15.73 -20.36 14.14
C VAL A 234 -15.62 -21.19 15.41
N LEU A 235 -15.91 -22.49 15.30
CA LEU A 235 -15.55 -23.51 16.28
C LEU A 235 -14.62 -24.53 15.64
N GLU A 236 -13.55 -24.87 16.33
CA GLU A 236 -12.59 -25.91 15.93
C GLU A 236 -12.90 -27.21 16.68
N GLY A 237 -12.76 -28.36 16.02
CA GLY A 237 -13.00 -29.66 16.64
C GLY A 237 -12.44 -30.81 15.82
N ASN A 238 -12.86 -32.02 16.17
CA ASN A 238 -12.56 -33.22 15.41
C ASN A 238 -13.62 -33.44 14.34
N GLY A 239 -13.20 -33.77 13.12
CA GLY A 239 -14.04 -33.99 11.96
C GLY A 239 -14.14 -35.44 11.54
N SER A 240 -15.31 -35.82 11.04
CA SER A 240 -15.50 -36.98 10.17
C SER A 240 -16.51 -36.61 9.10
N SER A 241 -16.19 -36.85 7.83
CA SER A 241 -17.06 -36.54 6.69
C SER A 241 -16.58 -37.39 5.50
N THR A 242 -17.31 -37.35 4.37
CA THR A 242 -16.87 -37.84 3.05
C THR A 242 -16.60 -36.71 2.04
N VAL A 243 -16.90 -35.47 2.41
CA VAL A 243 -16.68 -34.24 1.63
C VAL A 243 -15.85 -33.25 2.45
N ASP A 244 -15.02 -32.46 1.76
CA ASP A 244 -14.13 -31.45 2.36
C ASP A 244 -14.88 -30.26 2.94
N HIS A 245 -15.92 -29.82 2.23
CA HIS A 245 -16.83 -28.76 2.66
C HIS A 245 -18.26 -29.28 2.71
N PHE A 246 -18.98 -28.93 3.76
CA PHE A 246 -20.42 -29.14 3.85
C PHE A 246 -21.09 -27.83 4.25
N VAL A 247 -22.11 -27.42 3.51
CA VAL A 247 -22.77 -26.13 3.72
C VAL A 247 -24.26 -26.33 3.83
N GLU A 248 -24.85 -25.77 4.89
CA GLU A 248 -26.29 -25.75 5.12
C GLU A 248 -26.64 -24.78 6.26
N GLU A 249 -27.92 -24.46 6.46
CA GLU A 249 -28.36 -23.69 7.64
C GLU A 249 -28.20 -24.49 8.96
N PHE A 250 -27.86 -23.79 10.04
CA PHE A 250 -27.81 -24.36 11.39
C PHE A 250 -29.21 -24.54 12.00
N SER A 251 -29.43 -25.64 12.73
CA SER A 251 -30.63 -25.87 13.53
C SER A 251 -30.36 -26.51 14.89
N ARG A 252 -31.14 -26.12 15.89
CA ARG A 252 -31.24 -26.74 17.22
C ARG A 252 -32.16 -27.95 17.23
N THR A 253 -32.89 -28.19 16.15
CA THR A 253 -33.74 -29.35 15.95
C THR A 253 -33.14 -30.26 14.88
N VAL A 254 -33.39 -31.56 14.99
CA VAL A 254 -32.94 -32.54 13.99
C VAL A 254 -33.80 -32.38 12.74
N ASP A 255 -33.17 -32.01 11.63
CA ASP A 255 -33.81 -31.75 10.33
C ASP A 255 -32.89 -32.28 9.20
N PRO A 256 -33.41 -33.11 8.27
CA PRO A 256 -32.62 -33.77 7.24
C PRO A 256 -31.93 -32.81 6.26
N ASP A 257 -32.36 -31.55 6.22
CA ASP A 257 -31.84 -30.51 5.33
C ASP A 257 -31.10 -29.42 6.12
N ARG A 258 -30.63 -29.70 7.36
CA ARG A 258 -29.92 -28.73 8.21
C ARG A 258 -28.76 -29.32 9.00
N ILE A 259 -27.81 -28.46 9.40
CA ILE A 259 -26.73 -28.82 10.33
C ILE A 259 -27.27 -28.73 11.76
N TYR A 260 -27.38 -29.86 12.46
CA TYR A 260 -27.69 -29.83 13.88
C TYR A 260 -26.51 -29.32 14.70
N PHE A 261 -26.74 -28.39 15.64
CA PHE A 261 -25.72 -27.96 16.60
C PHE A 261 -26.19 -28.07 18.05
N GLY A 262 -25.33 -28.59 18.93
CA GLY A 262 -25.68 -28.78 20.33
C GLY A 262 -24.57 -29.42 21.17
N ASP A 263 -24.86 -29.70 22.45
CA ASP A 263 -23.83 -30.29 23.32
C ASP A 263 -23.67 -31.80 23.13
N TYR A 264 -24.76 -32.49 22.76
CA TYR A 264 -24.83 -33.94 22.67
C TYR A 264 -25.47 -34.37 21.35
N TYR A 265 -25.11 -35.55 20.89
CA TYR A 265 -25.68 -36.16 19.69
C TYR A 265 -27.17 -36.47 19.90
N PRO A 266 -28.07 -35.94 19.05
CA PRO A 266 -29.52 -36.05 19.26
C PRO A 266 -30.14 -37.33 18.66
N GLY A 267 -29.35 -38.14 17.95
CA GLY A 267 -29.82 -39.23 17.10
C GLY A 267 -29.67 -38.90 15.61
N THR A 268 -30.02 -39.87 14.76
CA THR A 268 -29.94 -39.74 13.30
C THR A 268 -31.04 -38.84 12.74
N GLY A 269 -30.79 -38.21 11.60
CA GLY A 269 -31.81 -37.47 10.84
C GLY A 269 -31.47 -36.01 10.55
N ALA A 270 -30.31 -35.51 10.98
CA ALA A 270 -29.77 -34.23 10.51
C ALA A 270 -28.84 -34.42 9.30
N ALA A 271 -28.67 -33.38 8.49
CA ALA A 271 -27.78 -33.41 7.33
C ALA A 271 -26.29 -33.48 7.74
N ALA A 272 -25.95 -32.84 8.85
CA ALA A 272 -24.63 -32.83 9.48
C ALA A 272 -24.74 -32.41 10.95
N TYR A 273 -23.65 -32.52 11.72
CA TYR A 273 -23.66 -32.26 13.17
C TYR A 273 -22.46 -31.42 13.63
N VAL A 274 -22.68 -30.49 14.58
CA VAL A 274 -21.64 -29.78 15.31
C VAL A 274 -21.86 -29.90 16.82
N LEU A 275 -20.94 -30.59 17.51
CA LEU A 275 -21.16 -31.07 18.88
C LEU A 275 -20.06 -30.69 19.88
N LEU A 276 -20.45 -30.31 21.10
CA LEU A 276 -19.49 -30.13 22.21
C LEU A 276 -18.78 -31.43 22.59
N ASN A 277 -19.50 -32.55 22.55
CA ASN A 277 -19.03 -33.85 23.01
C ASN A 277 -18.89 -34.83 21.84
N ASN A 278 -17.88 -35.71 21.95
CA ASN A 278 -17.76 -36.87 21.08
C ASN A 278 -19.04 -37.74 21.15
N PRO A 279 -19.64 -38.13 20.02
CA PRO A 279 -20.78 -39.04 20.04
C PRO A 279 -20.40 -40.41 20.59
N GLU A 280 -21.31 -41.05 21.33
CA GLU A 280 -21.12 -42.41 21.87
C GLU A 280 -21.29 -43.50 20.81
N GLN A 281 -21.73 -43.12 19.60
CA GLN A 281 -22.03 -44.00 18.47
C GLN A 281 -21.31 -43.49 17.21
N ASN A 282 -21.10 -44.39 16.23
CA ASN A 282 -20.55 -43.99 14.94
C ASN A 282 -21.59 -43.20 14.15
N VAL A 283 -21.23 -41.99 13.75
CA VAL A 283 -22.04 -41.09 12.91
C VAL A 283 -21.48 -41.14 11.49
N THR A 284 -22.35 -41.30 10.48
CA THR A 284 -21.96 -41.44 9.07
C THR A 284 -22.02 -40.13 8.29
N GLU A 285 -22.84 -39.20 8.76
CA GLU A 285 -22.99 -37.87 8.22
C GLU A 285 -21.81 -36.97 8.61
N PRO A 286 -21.54 -35.88 7.88
CA PRO A 286 -20.52 -34.92 8.25
C PRO A 286 -20.69 -34.42 9.70
N ILE A 287 -19.64 -34.51 10.50
CA ILE A 287 -19.71 -34.20 11.93
C ILE A 287 -18.43 -33.53 12.44
N VAL A 288 -18.60 -32.39 13.11
CA VAL A 288 -17.58 -31.72 13.90
C VAL A 288 -17.92 -31.94 15.39
N PHE A 289 -17.02 -32.49 16.18
CA PHE A 289 -17.26 -32.77 17.60
C PHE A 289 -16.06 -32.39 18.48
N ASN A 290 -16.23 -32.38 19.81
CA ASN A 290 -15.23 -31.83 20.74
C ASN A 290 -14.90 -30.36 20.45
N THR A 291 -15.92 -29.54 20.22
CA THR A 291 -15.74 -28.14 19.80
C THR A 291 -15.01 -27.28 20.82
N THR A 292 -14.17 -26.40 20.28
CA THR A 292 -13.37 -25.42 21.01
C THR A 292 -13.40 -24.07 20.28
N LEU A 293 -13.29 -22.99 21.04
CA LEU A 293 -13.07 -21.64 20.55
C LEU A 293 -11.75 -21.16 21.16
N ASN A 294 -10.76 -20.85 20.31
CA ASN A 294 -9.41 -20.47 20.75
C ASN A 294 -8.80 -21.48 21.74
N GLY A 295 -8.93 -22.78 21.45
CA GLY A 295 -8.46 -23.89 22.28
C GLY A 295 -9.24 -24.12 23.58
N ARG A 296 -10.26 -23.31 23.88
CA ARG A 296 -11.14 -23.51 25.04
C ARG A 296 -12.40 -24.25 24.61
N ARG A 297 -12.70 -25.36 25.29
CA ARG A 297 -13.92 -26.14 25.07
C ARG A 297 -15.16 -25.24 25.22
N THR A 298 -15.97 -25.15 24.16
CA THR A 298 -17.05 -24.17 24.03
C THR A 298 -18.26 -24.81 23.35
N SER A 299 -19.45 -24.61 23.93
CA SER A 299 -20.70 -25.14 23.39
C SER A 299 -21.06 -24.46 22.07
N PRO A 300 -21.47 -25.22 21.02
CA PRO A 300 -22.04 -24.65 19.81
C PRO A 300 -23.24 -23.74 20.07
N LEU A 301 -24.02 -23.99 21.14
CA LEU A 301 -25.19 -23.20 21.52
C LEU A 301 -24.86 -21.78 21.99
N GLU A 302 -23.61 -21.53 22.36
CA GLU A 302 -23.10 -20.21 22.79
C GLU A 302 -22.55 -19.38 21.62
N VAL A 303 -22.32 -20.01 20.46
CA VAL A 303 -21.65 -19.37 19.31
C VAL A 303 -22.59 -19.22 18.12
N PHE A 304 -23.31 -20.27 17.75
CA PHE A 304 -24.16 -20.29 16.55
C PHE A 304 -25.63 -20.00 16.87
N ASN A 305 -26.34 -19.43 15.90
CA ASN A 305 -27.78 -19.19 15.99
C ASN A 305 -28.59 -20.11 15.06
N GLU A 306 -29.87 -20.25 15.36
CA GLU A 306 -30.83 -20.97 14.52
C GLU A 306 -31.00 -20.24 13.18
N GLY A 307 -30.88 -20.96 12.07
CA GLY A 307 -31.09 -20.44 10.71
C GLY A 307 -29.89 -19.72 10.11
N ASP A 308 -28.77 -19.57 10.85
CA ASP A 308 -27.55 -18.98 10.32
C ASP A 308 -26.89 -19.95 9.31
N MET A 309 -26.32 -19.42 8.22
CA MET A 309 -25.60 -20.22 7.24
C MET A 309 -24.30 -20.80 7.82
N GLY A 310 -24.21 -22.14 7.83
CA GLY A 310 -23.10 -22.90 8.35
C GLY A 310 -22.20 -23.48 7.27
N VAL A 311 -20.88 -23.37 7.44
CA VAL A 311 -19.87 -24.03 6.59
C VAL A 311 -18.99 -24.92 7.45
N LEU A 312 -19.07 -26.22 7.26
CA LEU A 312 -18.21 -27.21 7.91
C LEU A 312 -17.04 -27.54 6.98
N VAL A 313 -15.83 -27.45 7.52
CA VAL A 313 -14.57 -27.67 6.80
C VAL A 313 -13.83 -28.81 7.46
N PHE A 314 -13.50 -29.84 6.69
CA PHE A 314 -13.01 -31.11 7.21
C PHE A 314 -11.60 -31.41 6.71
N GLY A 315 -10.66 -31.40 7.65
CA GLY A 315 -9.26 -31.48 7.32
C GLY A 315 -8.67 -32.86 7.03
N ASN A 316 -9.41 -33.89 6.60
CA ASN A 316 -8.82 -35.12 6.02
C ASN A 316 -9.82 -35.89 5.14
N VAL A 317 -10.71 -35.19 4.43
CA VAL A 317 -11.58 -35.83 3.44
C VAL A 317 -11.04 -35.44 2.10
N SER A 318 -10.06 -36.20 1.63
CA SER A 318 -9.40 -36.06 0.32
C SER A 318 -10.12 -35.09 -0.62
N GLY A 319 -9.70 -33.83 -0.50
CA GLY A 319 -10.45 -32.61 -0.74
C GLY A 319 -9.98 -31.61 0.35
N ALA A 320 -9.21 -30.60 -0.06
CA ALA A 320 -8.67 -29.50 0.73
C ALA A 320 -8.51 -29.68 2.28
N GLY A 321 -7.26 -29.91 2.74
CA GLY A 321 -6.86 -29.45 4.09
C GLY A 321 -6.44 -30.49 5.14
N GLY A 322 -5.52 -31.41 4.83
CA GLY A 322 -5.00 -32.45 5.74
C GLY A 322 -4.62 -32.03 7.18
N THR A 323 -4.96 -32.88 8.16
CA THR A 323 -4.46 -32.84 9.54
C THR A 323 -3.55 -34.03 9.80
N GLY A 324 -2.29 -33.68 9.90
CA GLY A 324 -1.15 -34.56 10.00
C GLY A 324 -0.01 -33.89 9.25
N THR A 325 0.59 -32.85 9.85
CA THR A 325 1.65 -32.04 9.22
C THR A 325 1.27 -31.64 7.80
N ALA A 326 0.42 -30.62 7.68
CA ALA A 326 -0.03 -30.08 6.41
C ALA A 326 1.11 -30.02 5.39
N THR A 327 1.10 -30.91 4.40
CA THR A 327 1.64 -30.56 3.09
C THR A 327 0.60 -29.67 2.44
N SER A 328 0.57 -28.42 2.89
CA SER A 328 -0.19 -27.32 2.33
C SER A 328 0.05 -27.25 0.83
N TRP A 329 -0.93 -27.65 0.02
CA TRP A 329 -0.81 -27.63 -1.44
C TRP A 329 -1.42 -26.33 -1.96
N CYS A 330 -0.57 -25.40 -2.39
CA CYS A 330 -0.94 -24.01 -2.64
C CYS A 330 -1.29 -23.70 -4.10
N SER A 331 -1.04 -24.63 -5.02
CA SER A 331 -1.19 -24.44 -6.47
C SER A 331 -2.14 -25.48 -7.07
N LEU A 332 -2.76 -25.14 -8.20
CA LEU A 332 -3.52 -26.11 -8.99
C LEU A 332 -2.60 -27.14 -9.66
N LEU A 333 -1.32 -26.82 -9.84
CA LEU A 333 -0.32 -27.69 -10.47
C LEU A 333 -0.08 -28.97 -9.65
N GLU A 334 0.13 -30.08 -10.37
CA GLU A 334 0.10 -31.43 -9.80
C GLU A 334 1.40 -31.86 -9.08
N TYR A 335 2.50 -31.13 -9.24
CA TYR A 335 3.79 -31.48 -8.64
C TYR A 335 4.40 -30.33 -7.85
N ARG A 336 5.18 -30.66 -6.81
CA ARG A 336 5.87 -29.69 -5.95
C ARG A 336 7.29 -30.11 -5.62
N LEU A 337 8.20 -29.14 -5.66
CA LEU A 337 9.59 -29.25 -5.24
C LEU A 337 9.89 -28.19 -4.17
N ASN A 338 10.18 -28.62 -2.95
CA ASN A 338 10.50 -27.71 -1.86
C ASN A 338 11.95 -27.23 -1.92
N VAL A 339 12.16 -25.97 -1.60
CA VAL A 339 13.47 -25.31 -1.59
C VAL A 339 13.66 -24.60 -0.24
N THR A 340 14.76 -24.94 0.45
CA THR A 340 15.13 -24.30 1.71
C THR A 340 16.21 -23.27 1.46
N ILE A 341 15.98 -22.03 1.90
CA ILE A 341 16.94 -20.94 1.78
C ILE A 341 17.40 -20.53 3.18
N GLN A 342 18.70 -20.65 3.43
CA GLN A 342 19.30 -20.39 4.75
C GLN A 342 20.13 -19.11 4.75
N ASN A 343 19.82 -18.22 5.69
CA ASN A 343 20.62 -17.05 6.03
C ASN A 343 21.54 -17.37 7.22
N ARG A 344 22.85 -17.21 7.01
CA ARG A 344 23.88 -17.51 8.02
C ARG A 344 24.50 -16.28 8.67
N ILE A 345 24.01 -15.09 8.35
CA ILE A 345 24.49 -13.85 8.94
C ILE A 345 23.53 -13.38 10.04
N ASN A 346 24.07 -12.66 11.02
CA ASN A 346 23.31 -12.09 12.14
C ASN A 346 22.59 -10.79 11.75
N GLN A 347 21.96 -10.78 10.58
CA GLN A 347 21.16 -9.68 10.06
C GLN A 347 20.06 -10.28 9.18
N GLU A 348 18.85 -9.75 9.30
CA GLU A 348 17.75 -10.12 8.42
C GLU A 348 18.00 -9.63 6.97
N LEU A 349 17.75 -10.51 6.01
CA LEU A 349 17.83 -10.19 4.59
C LEU A 349 16.40 -9.90 4.10
N LYS A 350 16.03 -8.62 4.00
CA LYS A 350 14.68 -8.20 3.54
C LYS A 350 14.63 -7.97 2.05
N ASN A 351 13.57 -8.45 1.41
CA ASN A 351 13.33 -8.33 -0.04
C ASN A 351 14.62 -8.61 -0.84
N PHE A 352 15.25 -9.74 -0.54
CA PHE A 352 16.58 -10.10 -1.00
C PHE A 352 16.48 -11.07 -2.18
N GLN A 353 17.22 -10.78 -3.24
CA GLN A 353 17.22 -11.60 -4.46
C GLN A 353 18.11 -12.82 -4.29
N VAL A 354 17.54 -14.01 -4.45
CA VAL A 354 18.25 -15.30 -4.28
C VAL A 354 18.14 -16.12 -5.57
N PRO A 355 19.27 -16.57 -6.15
CA PRO A 355 19.26 -17.49 -7.27
C PRO A 355 19.09 -18.93 -6.80
N ILE A 356 18.23 -19.66 -7.49
CA ILE A 356 17.98 -21.10 -7.32
C ILE A 356 18.51 -21.77 -8.59
N THR A 357 19.68 -22.41 -8.48
CA THR A 357 20.27 -23.18 -9.58
C THR A 357 19.80 -24.63 -9.52
N ILE A 358 19.21 -25.11 -10.62
CA ILE A 358 18.74 -26.49 -10.78
C ILE A 358 19.58 -27.16 -11.86
N ASP A 359 20.39 -28.14 -11.46
CA ASP A 359 21.17 -28.99 -12.37
C ASP A 359 21.44 -30.36 -11.71
N SER A 360 22.23 -31.21 -12.36
CA SER A 360 22.58 -32.55 -11.84
C SER A 360 23.28 -32.57 -10.46
N THR A 361 23.81 -31.43 -10.00
CA THR A 361 24.49 -31.30 -8.71
C THR A 361 23.54 -30.87 -7.60
N THR A 362 22.52 -30.06 -7.90
CA THR A 362 21.53 -29.57 -6.92
C THR A 362 20.26 -30.42 -6.87
N LEU A 363 19.90 -31.07 -7.98
CA LEU A 363 18.81 -32.04 -8.08
C LEU A 363 19.28 -33.26 -8.90
N PRO A 364 19.53 -34.42 -8.27
CA PRO A 364 19.97 -35.61 -8.99
C PRO A 364 18.82 -36.33 -9.70
N ASP A 365 19.15 -37.19 -10.66
CA ASP A 365 18.17 -38.09 -11.30
C ASP A 365 17.62 -39.16 -10.33
N PRO A 366 16.34 -39.57 -10.47
CA PRO A 366 15.42 -39.28 -11.58
C PRO A 366 14.60 -37.98 -11.41
N ALA A 367 14.73 -37.27 -10.28
CA ALA A 367 13.94 -36.08 -10.00
C ALA A 367 14.23 -34.96 -11.01
N LEU A 368 15.49 -34.75 -11.39
CA LEU A 368 15.88 -33.78 -12.42
C LEU A 368 15.17 -34.02 -13.76
N THR A 369 15.27 -35.24 -14.28
CA THR A 369 14.60 -35.60 -15.53
C THR A 369 13.08 -35.44 -15.42
N THR A 370 12.51 -35.77 -14.26
CA THR A 370 11.06 -35.62 -14.04
C THR A 370 10.65 -34.15 -14.00
N PHE A 371 11.40 -33.31 -13.30
CA PHE A 371 11.15 -31.87 -13.19
C PHE A 371 11.13 -31.21 -14.58
N PHE A 372 12.20 -31.33 -15.36
CA PHE A 372 12.28 -30.73 -16.69
C PHE A 372 11.22 -31.27 -17.65
N ARG A 373 11.03 -32.60 -17.72
CA ARG A 373 10.04 -33.22 -18.63
C ARG A 373 8.60 -32.85 -18.28
N THR A 374 8.33 -32.54 -17.02
CA THR A 374 6.98 -32.23 -16.55
C THR A 374 6.71 -30.75 -16.69
N ALA A 375 7.59 -29.90 -16.16
CA ALA A 375 7.43 -28.45 -16.16
C ALA A 375 7.54 -27.83 -17.57
N ASP A 376 8.21 -28.50 -18.50
CA ASP A 376 8.40 -28.05 -19.88
C ASP A 376 8.36 -29.29 -20.79
N SER A 377 7.13 -29.70 -21.09
CA SER A 377 6.86 -31.00 -21.71
C SER A 377 7.00 -31.00 -23.24
N ASP A 378 6.95 -29.83 -23.86
CA ASP A 378 7.11 -29.59 -25.29
C ASP A 378 8.55 -29.16 -25.68
N GLY A 379 9.35 -28.72 -24.70
CA GLY A 379 10.79 -28.52 -24.82
C GLY A 379 11.18 -27.18 -25.43
N ASP A 380 10.32 -26.17 -25.32
CA ASP A 380 10.52 -24.84 -25.90
C ASP A 380 11.41 -23.92 -25.04
N ASN A 381 11.74 -24.38 -23.82
CA ASN A 381 12.49 -23.68 -22.78
C ASN A 381 11.70 -22.61 -22.02
N ILE A 382 10.38 -22.69 -22.01
CA ILE A 382 9.49 -21.86 -21.20
C ILE A 382 8.69 -22.77 -20.25
N PRO A 383 8.94 -22.72 -18.93
CA PRO A 383 8.33 -23.67 -18.02
C PRO A 383 6.94 -23.24 -17.52
N ILE A 384 6.15 -24.21 -17.08
CA ILE A 384 4.91 -24.06 -16.32
C ILE A 384 5.25 -24.23 -14.84
N ILE A 385 5.47 -23.11 -14.14
CA ILE A 385 5.85 -23.09 -12.72
C ILE A 385 5.19 -21.96 -11.94
N GLU A 386 4.97 -22.20 -10.64
CA GLU A 386 4.52 -21.21 -9.66
C GLU A 386 5.33 -21.32 -8.36
N PHE A 387 5.48 -20.21 -7.63
CA PHE A 387 6.21 -20.17 -6.37
C PHE A 387 5.30 -19.72 -5.23
N TYR A 388 5.36 -20.42 -4.10
CA TYR A 388 4.64 -20.03 -2.88
C TYR A 388 5.55 -20.13 -1.65
N ASP A 389 5.27 -19.28 -0.67
CA ASP A 389 5.86 -19.39 0.66
C ASP A 389 5.15 -20.48 1.49
N GLU A 390 5.64 -20.70 2.72
CA GLU A 390 5.07 -21.68 3.66
C GLU A 390 3.60 -21.40 4.05
N ASN A 391 3.09 -20.19 3.79
CA ASN A 391 1.73 -19.76 4.11
C ASN A 391 0.80 -19.69 2.88
N CYS A 392 1.23 -20.22 1.74
CA CYS A 392 0.53 -20.12 0.44
C CYS A 392 0.34 -18.68 -0.08
N ASN A 393 1.26 -17.77 0.22
CA ASN A 393 1.33 -16.51 -0.51
C ASN A 393 2.10 -16.71 -1.82
N PRO A 394 1.54 -16.30 -2.97
CA PRO A 394 2.25 -16.37 -4.24
C PRO A 394 3.48 -15.45 -4.20
N MET A 395 4.57 -15.91 -4.80
CA MET A 395 5.85 -15.23 -4.79
C MET A 395 6.26 -14.80 -6.20
N ASN A 396 6.83 -13.61 -6.31
CA ASN A 396 7.43 -13.17 -7.57
C ASN A 396 8.72 -13.95 -7.82
N PHE A 397 8.89 -14.37 -9.06
CA PHE A 397 10.09 -15.06 -9.54
C PHE A 397 10.45 -14.59 -10.95
N TRP A 398 11.64 -14.95 -11.40
CA TRP A 398 12.08 -14.77 -12.77
C TRP A 398 13.00 -15.91 -13.19
N VAL A 399 12.75 -16.49 -14.35
CA VAL A 399 13.53 -17.57 -14.97
C VAL A 399 14.58 -16.93 -15.87
N GLU A 400 15.81 -16.80 -15.37
CA GLU A 400 16.95 -16.26 -16.14
C GLU A 400 17.40 -17.24 -17.22
N LYS A 401 17.37 -18.53 -16.88
CA LYS A 401 17.79 -19.61 -17.78
C LYS A 401 16.93 -20.83 -17.53
N TRP A 402 16.53 -21.47 -18.62
CA TRP A 402 15.95 -22.80 -18.63
C TRP A 402 16.45 -23.52 -19.89
N ASP A 403 17.05 -24.70 -19.75
CA ASP A 403 17.56 -25.50 -20.86
C ASP A 403 17.20 -26.96 -20.63
N THR A 404 16.23 -27.46 -21.39
CA THR A 404 15.74 -28.84 -21.31
C THR A 404 16.73 -29.88 -21.80
N ASN A 405 17.63 -29.52 -22.73
CA ASN A 405 18.63 -30.42 -23.30
C ASN A 405 19.75 -30.72 -22.30
N THR A 406 20.28 -29.66 -21.68
CA THR A 406 21.33 -29.79 -20.66
C THR A 406 20.78 -29.97 -19.25
N LYS A 407 19.46 -29.82 -19.06
CA LYS A 407 18.73 -29.86 -17.78
C LYS A 407 19.33 -28.90 -16.77
N GLN A 408 19.42 -27.63 -17.17
CA GLN A 408 19.96 -26.54 -16.37
C GLN A 408 18.95 -25.40 -16.27
N ALA A 409 18.67 -24.94 -15.06
CA ALA A 409 17.86 -23.74 -14.84
C ALA A 409 18.46 -22.83 -13.77
N VAL A 410 18.24 -21.52 -13.93
CA VAL A 410 18.55 -20.49 -12.94
C VAL A 410 17.29 -19.66 -12.75
N ILE A 411 16.71 -19.75 -11.56
CA ILE A 411 15.46 -19.06 -11.21
C ILE A 411 15.73 -18.13 -10.04
N TRP A 412 15.35 -16.87 -10.17
CA TRP A 412 15.52 -15.86 -9.14
C TRP A 412 14.20 -15.65 -8.39
N VAL A 413 14.29 -15.51 -7.06
CA VAL A 413 13.16 -15.18 -6.19
C VAL A 413 13.51 -13.99 -5.29
N ASN A 414 12.48 -13.24 -4.88
CA ASN A 414 12.61 -12.15 -3.92
C ASN A 414 12.01 -12.56 -2.57
N VAL A 415 12.85 -12.67 -1.53
CA VAL A 415 12.47 -13.26 -0.25
C VAL A 415 12.94 -12.46 0.97
N THR A 416 12.24 -12.61 2.10
CA THR A 416 12.72 -12.14 3.41
C THR A 416 13.17 -13.30 4.26
N ILE A 417 14.43 -13.31 4.70
CA ILE A 417 15.03 -14.41 5.46
C ILE A 417 15.55 -13.88 6.80
N PRO A 418 14.99 -14.32 7.95
CA PRO A 418 15.43 -13.86 9.26
C PRO A 418 16.90 -14.15 9.55
N ALA A 419 17.51 -13.36 10.43
CA ALA A 419 18.91 -13.52 10.84
C ALA A 419 19.17 -14.93 11.40
N ASN A 420 20.26 -15.57 10.96
CA ASN A 420 20.66 -16.93 11.37
C ASN A 420 19.52 -17.98 11.26
N SER A 421 18.59 -17.81 10.34
CA SER A 421 17.43 -18.68 10.15
C SER A 421 17.37 -19.22 8.72
N GLN A 422 16.36 -20.04 8.45
CA GLN A 422 16.01 -20.49 7.11
C GLN A 422 14.51 -20.32 6.88
N ILE A 423 14.15 -20.21 5.60
CA ILE A 423 12.77 -20.28 5.13
C ILE A 423 12.65 -21.46 4.16
N THR A 424 11.42 -21.96 4.00
CA THR A 424 11.10 -22.94 2.95
C THR A 424 10.13 -22.30 1.98
N ILE A 425 10.40 -22.46 0.69
CA ILE A 425 9.51 -22.08 -0.40
C ILE A 425 9.20 -23.32 -1.23
N ALA A 426 8.12 -23.28 -1.99
CA ALA A 426 7.68 -24.38 -2.84
C ALA A 426 7.63 -23.95 -4.31
N ILE A 427 8.28 -24.72 -5.17
CA ILE A 427 8.14 -24.63 -6.63
C ILE A 427 7.05 -25.63 -7.03
N TYR A 428 5.91 -25.14 -7.49
CA TYR A 428 4.87 -25.96 -8.09
C TYR A 428 5.07 -26.01 -9.60
N PHE A 429 4.83 -27.16 -10.21
CA PHE A 429 5.05 -27.37 -11.63
C PHE A 429 4.13 -28.48 -12.18
N ASP A 430 3.80 -28.40 -13.46
CA ASP A 430 3.00 -29.41 -14.16
C ASP A 430 3.26 -29.30 -15.68
N SER A 431 2.69 -30.23 -16.44
CA SER A 431 2.60 -30.23 -17.91
C SER A 431 1.35 -29.54 -18.45
N ASN A 432 0.41 -29.17 -17.57
CA ASN A 432 -0.80 -28.44 -17.93
C ASN A 432 -0.86 -27.14 -17.13
N GLY A 433 -0.92 -26.01 -17.82
CA GLY A 433 -0.93 -24.70 -17.17
C GLY A 433 -0.50 -23.60 -18.12
N VAL A 434 -0.14 -22.45 -17.56
CA VAL A 434 0.34 -21.29 -18.32
C VAL A 434 1.85 -21.22 -18.20
N GLU A 435 2.53 -21.27 -19.34
CA GLU A 435 3.97 -21.06 -19.44
C GLU A 435 4.34 -19.63 -19.04
N THR A 436 5.44 -19.48 -18.30
CA THR A 436 5.89 -18.17 -17.84
C THR A 436 7.36 -18.16 -17.48
N LEU A 437 8.05 -17.06 -17.81
CA LEU A 437 9.40 -16.77 -17.32
C LEU A 437 9.38 -15.90 -16.05
N GLY A 438 8.21 -15.57 -15.51
CA GLY A 438 8.09 -14.61 -14.42
C GLY A 438 8.40 -13.18 -14.85
N ASP A 439 8.79 -12.33 -13.89
CA ASP A 439 8.97 -10.89 -14.08
C ASP A 439 10.21 -10.38 -13.30
N PRO A 440 11.29 -9.98 -13.99
CA PRO A 440 12.52 -9.54 -13.33
C PRO A 440 12.35 -8.20 -12.60
N ASP A 441 11.45 -7.31 -13.03
CA ASP A 441 11.19 -6.02 -12.40
C ASP A 441 10.52 -6.18 -11.02
N LYS A 442 9.86 -7.32 -10.79
CA LYS A 442 9.31 -7.70 -9.47
C LYS A 442 10.30 -8.42 -8.57
N VAL A 443 11.42 -8.89 -9.11
CA VAL A 443 12.45 -9.62 -8.37
C VAL A 443 13.59 -8.70 -7.96
N PHE A 444 14.19 -7.98 -8.92
CA PHE A 444 15.36 -7.14 -8.70
C PHE A 444 15.00 -5.74 -8.20
N ASP A 445 15.96 -5.07 -7.56
CA ASP A 445 15.77 -3.67 -7.17
C ASP A 445 15.76 -2.77 -8.43
N PHE A 446 16.37 -3.22 -9.52
CA PHE A 446 16.29 -2.63 -10.85
C PHE A 446 16.67 -3.68 -11.89
N TYR A 447 15.99 -3.67 -13.04
CA TYR A 447 16.34 -4.50 -14.19
C TYR A 447 15.98 -3.75 -15.47
N ASP A 448 16.85 -3.83 -16.47
CA ASP A 448 16.54 -3.40 -17.84
C ASP A 448 17.30 -4.27 -18.83
N ASP A 449 16.58 -4.83 -19.77
CA ASP A 449 17.07 -5.58 -20.94
C ASP A 449 17.00 -4.73 -22.22
N PHE A 450 16.61 -3.45 -22.11
CA PHE A 450 16.47 -2.52 -23.21
C PHE A 450 15.60 -3.05 -24.35
N GLU A 451 14.60 -3.86 -24.01
CA GLU A 451 13.58 -4.28 -24.97
C GLU A 451 12.72 -3.11 -25.44
N GLY A 452 12.34 -3.15 -26.72
CA GLY A 452 11.54 -2.09 -27.37
C GLY A 452 12.33 -1.14 -28.27
N SER A 453 11.68 -0.04 -28.68
CA SER A 453 12.20 0.89 -29.69
C SER A 453 12.68 2.24 -29.14
N SER A 454 12.56 2.46 -27.85
CA SER A 454 12.90 3.72 -27.17
C SER A 454 13.23 3.46 -25.71
N LEU A 455 14.12 4.28 -25.14
CA LEU A 455 14.50 4.19 -23.73
C LEU A 455 13.26 4.32 -22.82
N ASP A 456 13.14 3.42 -21.84
CA ASP A 456 12.03 3.47 -20.89
C ASP A 456 12.16 4.71 -19.99
N THR A 457 11.35 5.73 -20.28
CA THR A 457 11.32 7.00 -19.55
C THR A 457 10.78 6.88 -18.12
N THR A 458 10.26 5.72 -17.72
CA THR A 458 9.90 5.43 -16.32
C THR A 458 11.10 4.91 -15.51
N LYS A 459 12.13 4.38 -16.20
CA LYS A 459 13.36 3.85 -15.59
C LYS A 459 14.54 4.82 -15.72
N TRP A 460 14.66 5.52 -16.85
CA TRP A 460 15.82 6.34 -17.20
C TRP A 460 15.46 7.79 -17.52
N THR A 461 16.42 8.68 -17.26
CA THR A 461 16.44 10.07 -17.70
C THR A 461 17.71 10.35 -18.50
N THR A 462 17.61 11.20 -19.52
CA THR A 462 18.73 11.55 -20.39
C THR A 462 18.58 12.94 -20.99
N ASN A 463 19.71 13.57 -21.32
CA ASN A 463 19.80 14.83 -22.07
C ASN A 463 20.45 14.67 -23.46
N THR A 464 20.63 13.44 -23.94
CA THR A 464 21.31 13.14 -25.20
C THR A 464 20.44 12.28 -26.13
N ASN A 465 20.74 12.33 -27.42
CA ASN A 465 20.18 11.44 -28.45
C ASN A 465 21.27 10.52 -29.05
N GLN A 466 22.43 10.42 -28.40
CA GLN A 466 23.55 9.60 -28.86
C GLN A 466 23.43 8.14 -28.40
N TYR A 467 22.23 7.58 -28.58
CA TYR A 467 21.94 6.19 -28.28
C TYR A 467 20.79 5.66 -29.17
N SER A 468 20.68 4.35 -29.27
CA SER A 468 19.55 3.65 -29.88
C SER A 468 19.34 2.30 -29.20
N LEU A 469 18.10 1.81 -29.23
CA LEU A 469 17.76 0.47 -28.77
C LEU A 469 17.50 -0.41 -30.00
N GLU A 470 18.20 -1.56 -30.09
CA GLU A 470 18.03 -2.49 -31.21
C GLU A 470 18.28 -3.95 -30.79
N ASN A 471 17.25 -4.80 -30.81
CA ASN A 471 17.33 -6.24 -30.44
C ASN A 471 17.66 -6.50 -28.95
N GLY A 472 16.96 -5.84 -28.02
CA GLY A 472 17.15 -6.09 -26.58
C GLY A 472 18.51 -5.64 -26.05
N LEU A 473 19.02 -4.52 -26.58
CA LEU A 473 20.26 -3.90 -26.09
C LEU A 473 20.22 -2.39 -26.32
N ILE A 474 21.01 -1.67 -25.53
CA ILE A 474 21.32 -0.26 -25.76
C ILE A 474 22.68 -0.11 -26.43
N LYS A 475 22.71 0.70 -27.49
CA LYS A 475 23.89 1.10 -28.25
C LYS A 475 24.11 2.59 -28.05
N MET A 476 25.31 2.99 -27.67
CA MET A 476 25.67 4.39 -27.35
C MET A 476 26.90 4.83 -28.14
N TRP A 477 26.99 6.11 -28.51
CA TRP A 477 28.09 6.66 -29.30
C TRP A 477 28.30 8.17 -29.08
N GLY A 478 29.15 8.80 -29.89
CA GLY A 478 29.35 10.24 -29.92
C GLY A 478 30.39 10.74 -28.91
N ASN A 479 30.41 12.06 -28.71
CA ASN A 479 31.31 12.73 -27.77
C ASN A 479 30.54 13.16 -26.50
N TRP A 480 30.78 12.44 -25.40
CA TRP A 480 30.07 12.61 -24.12
C TRP A 480 30.70 13.67 -23.21
N ASN A 481 31.84 14.25 -23.60
CA ASN A 481 32.43 15.42 -22.93
C ASN A 481 31.51 16.66 -23.01
N ASN A 482 30.44 16.62 -23.81
CA ASN A 482 29.37 17.61 -23.86
C ASN A 482 28.37 17.51 -22.70
N GLN A 483 28.78 17.00 -21.53
CA GLN A 483 27.95 16.90 -20.33
C GLN A 483 26.69 16.04 -20.54
N TYR A 484 26.82 14.94 -21.28
CA TYR A 484 25.73 13.99 -21.50
C TYR A 484 25.53 13.03 -20.33
N TYR A 485 24.33 12.48 -20.20
CA TYR A 485 24.03 11.41 -19.26
C TYR A 485 22.88 10.52 -19.74
N ILE A 486 22.91 9.26 -19.30
CA ILE A 486 21.76 8.36 -19.24
C ILE A 486 21.80 7.76 -17.83
N ASN A 487 20.89 8.21 -16.97
CA ASN A 487 20.88 7.87 -15.55
C ASN A 487 19.54 7.24 -15.16
N THR A 488 19.53 6.34 -14.19
CA THR A 488 18.28 5.84 -13.63
C THR A 488 17.52 6.96 -12.91
N LEU A 489 16.19 6.98 -13.01
CA LEU A 489 15.34 7.81 -12.16
C LEU A 489 15.33 7.30 -10.71
N LYS A 490 15.37 5.97 -10.54
CA LYS A 490 15.51 5.34 -9.23
C LYS A 490 16.90 5.60 -8.65
N SER A 491 16.95 5.96 -7.38
CA SER A 491 18.18 5.99 -6.59
C SER A 491 18.36 4.70 -5.77
N PHE A 492 19.61 4.39 -5.46
CA PHE A 492 20.05 3.21 -4.72
C PHE A 492 20.95 3.63 -3.56
N ALA A 493 21.00 2.79 -2.53
CA ALA A 493 21.90 2.96 -1.38
C ALA A 493 22.76 1.69 -1.20
N PRO A 494 23.98 1.80 -0.66
CA PRO A 494 24.78 0.62 -0.32
C PRO A 494 24.05 -0.29 0.71
N ASN A 495 24.25 -1.60 0.72
CA ASN A 495 25.19 -2.38 -0.08
C ASN A 495 24.48 -3.11 -1.24
N VAL A 496 25.00 -2.97 -2.46
CA VAL A 496 24.40 -3.56 -3.67
C VAL A 496 25.42 -4.26 -4.56
N ILE A 497 24.91 -5.09 -5.45
CA ILE A 497 25.60 -5.68 -6.59
C ILE A 497 24.91 -5.16 -7.85
N ILE A 498 25.69 -4.62 -8.77
CA ILE A 498 25.25 -4.21 -10.11
C ILE A 498 25.87 -5.19 -11.10
N GLU A 499 25.05 -5.80 -11.94
CA GLU A 499 25.47 -6.83 -12.89
C GLU A 499 24.93 -6.50 -14.26
N GLY A 500 25.62 -6.94 -15.31
CA GLY A 500 25.14 -6.77 -16.66
C GLY A 500 26.06 -7.41 -17.69
N VAL A 501 25.66 -7.28 -18.96
CA VAL A 501 26.42 -7.75 -20.10
C VAL A 501 26.79 -6.55 -20.98
N TRP A 502 28.06 -6.47 -21.32
CA TRP A 502 28.64 -5.32 -22.02
C TRP A 502 29.52 -5.75 -23.20
N ARG A 503 29.78 -4.81 -24.11
CA ARG A 503 30.69 -4.99 -25.24
C ARG A 503 31.23 -3.65 -25.78
N LEU A 504 32.50 -3.63 -26.20
CA LEU A 504 33.02 -2.55 -27.07
C LEU A 504 32.76 -2.88 -28.55
N GLY A 505 32.38 -1.87 -29.32
CA GLY A 505 32.27 -1.96 -30.78
C GLY A 505 33.61 -2.05 -31.50
N GLY A 506 34.71 -1.66 -30.84
CA GLY A 506 36.07 -1.79 -31.34
C GLY A 506 37.10 -1.40 -30.28
N TYR A 507 38.33 -1.84 -30.50
CA TYR A 507 39.50 -1.46 -29.71
C TYR A 507 40.68 -1.22 -30.66
N THR A 508 41.65 -0.40 -30.25
CA THR A 508 42.80 -0.12 -31.10
C THR A 508 43.68 -1.36 -31.30
N TYR A 509 44.01 -1.71 -32.54
CA TYR A 509 44.87 -2.85 -32.86
C TYR A 509 45.83 -2.61 -34.03
N TRP A 510 46.85 -3.45 -34.12
CA TRP A 510 47.93 -3.36 -35.11
C TRP A 510 47.88 -4.51 -36.12
N ARG A 511 47.97 -4.21 -37.42
CA ARG A 511 48.15 -5.21 -38.48
C ARG A 511 49.39 -4.87 -39.31
N GLY A 512 50.52 -5.49 -38.97
CA GLY A 512 51.82 -5.11 -39.53
C GLY A 512 52.21 -3.71 -39.08
N ARG A 513 52.46 -2.79 -40.03
CA ARG A 513 52.78 -1.37 -39.74
C ARG A 513 51.55 -0.44 -39.74
N ARG A 514 50.33 -0.97 -39.89
CA ARG A 514 49.09 -0.18 -39.91
C ARG A 514 48.42 -0.23 -38.53
N ILE A 515 47.93 0.93 -38.09
CA ILE A 515 47.15 1.13 -36.86
C ILE A 515 45.69 1.27 -37.24
N PHE A 516 44.81 0.59 -36.52
CA PHE A 516 43.37 0.80 -36.58
C PHE A 516 42.93 1.36 -35.23
N SER A 517 42.77 2.67 -35.15
CA SER A 517 42.46 3.37 -33.90
C SER A 517 40.95 3.39 -33.63
N TYR A 518 40.56 2.83 -32.49
CA TYR A 518 39.23 2.94 -31.92
C TYR A 518 39.36 3.63 -30.57
N ASP A 519 38.49 4.59 -30.31
CA ASP A 519 38.35 5.28 -29.03
C ASP A 519 36.92 4.99 -28.58
N THR A 520 36.77 4.22 -27.51
CA THR A 520 35.46 3.75 -27.03
C THR A 520 35.60 3.53 -25.54
N ASP A 521 35.22 4.54 -24.79
CA ASP A 521 35.05 4.49 -23.36
C ASP A 521 33.63 4.05 -23.05
N LEU A 522 33.46 2.91 -22.39
CA LEU A 522 32.18 2.47 -21.85
C LEU A 522 32.26 2.49 -20.32
N THR A 523 31.30 3.18 -19.68
CA THR A 523 31.29 3.31 -18.23
C THR A 523 29.95 2.94 -17.62
N ILE A 524 30.03 2.31 -16.45
CA ILE A 524 28.93 2.13 -15.51
C ILE A 524 29.24 3.00 -14.30
N GLY A 525 28.43 4.04 -14.09
CA GLY A 525 28.64 5.07 -13.08
C GLY A 525 27.68 4.97 -11.90
N LEU A 526 28.18 5.28 -10.71
CA LEU A 526 27.38 5.57 -9.52
C LEU A 526 27.47 7.09 -9.32
N VAL A 527 26.39 7.79 -9.62
CA VAL A 527 26.36 9.26 -9.67
C VAL A 527 25.46 9.84 -8.58
N PRO A 528 25.78 11.01 -8.00
CA PRO A 528 25.05 11.54 -6.84
C PRO A 528 23.67 12.12 -7.16
N SER A 529 23.38 12.44 -8.43
CA SER A 529 22.11 13.00 -8.89
C SER A 529 21.65 12.36 -10.20
N GLU A 530 20.34 12.27 -10.42
CA GLU A 530 19.75 11.80 -11.68
C GLU A 530 20.15 12.66 -12.89
N THR A 531 20.64 13.89 -12.68
CA THR A 531 21.15 14.78 -13.73
C THR A 531 22.67 14.94 -13.71
N SER A 532 23.39 14.15 -12.91
CA SER A 532 24.86 14.19 -12.92
C SER A 532 25.37 13.75 -14.30
N THR A 533 26.25 14.56 -14.85
CA THR A 533 26.79 14.38 -16.20
C THR A 533 27.90 13.34 -16.18
N TRP A 534 28.17 12.71 -17.31
CA TRP A 534 29.33 11.83 -17.45
C TRP A 534 30.62 12.55 -17.05
N LEU A 535 31.49 11.83 -16.34
CA LEU A 535 32.72 12.33 -15.70
C LEU A 535 32.56 13.32 -14.53
N ASP A 536 31.39 13.40 -13.89
CA ASP A 536 31.25 14.13 -12.61
C ASP A 536 32.35 13.72 -11.60
N ASP A 537 33.03 14.70 -11.00
CA ASP A 537 34.10 14.49 -10.02
C ASP A 537 33.58 13.97 -8.67
N SER A 538 32.27 13.98 -8.46
CA SER A 538 31.60 13.43 -7.28
C SER A 538 31.07 12.01 -7.51
N ALA A 539 31.33 11.41 -8.68
CA ALA A 539 30.85 10.09 -9.04
C ALA A 539 31.96 9.01 -9.01
N ILE A 540 31.52 7.76 -9.11
CA ILE A 540 32.38 6.58 -9.18
C ILE A 540 32.07 5.84 -10.48
N TYR A 541 33.09 5.45 -11.24
CA TYR A 541 32.91 4.77 -12.53
C TYR A 541 33.71 3.47 -12.60
N ALA A 542 33.03 2.40 -12.99
CA ALA A 542 33.63 1.23 -13.61
C ALA A 542 33.81 1.54 -15.10
N TRP A 543 35.05 1.47 -15.59
CA TRP A 543 35.43 2.04 -16.88
C TRP A 543 36.15 1.01 -17.74
N TYR A 544 35.73 0.90 -18.99
CA TYR A 544 36.44 0.21 -20.07
C TYR A 544 36.86 1.22 -21.13
N ASP A 545 38.16 1.31 -21.41
CA ASP A 545 38.73 2.18 -22.44
C ASP A 545 39.18 1.30 -23.62
N GLY A 546 38.86 1.71 -24.85
CA GLY A 546 39.20 1.02 -26.10
C GLY A 546 40.41 1.60 -26.85
N TYR A 547 40.97 2.72 -26.38
CA TYR A 547 41.99 3.51 -27.07
C TYR A 547 43.42 3.03 -26.80
N ASP A 548 44.29 3.01 -27.81
CA ASP A 548 45.74 2.77 -27.63
C ASP A 548 46.51 3.75 -28.53
N TYR A 549 47.54 4.40 -27.98
CA TYR A 549 48.38 5.33 -28.74
C TYR A 549 49.84 5.30 -28.27
N ASN A 550 50.76 5.13 -29.23
CA ASN A 550 52.21 5.23 -29.03
C ASN A 550 52.79 4.33 -27.93
N LEU A 551 52.52 3.02 -27.97
CA LEU A 551 53.06 2.02 -27.03
C LEU A 551 52.63 2.23 -25.56
N ASN A 552 51.69 3.14 -25.29
CA ASN A 552 51.01 3.27 -24.00
C ASN A 552 49.63 2.63 -24.11
N PRO A 553 49.43 1.45 -23.49
CA PRO A 553 48.19 0.69 -23.59
C PRO A 553 47.07 1.37 -22.77
N TRP A 554 46.38 2.35 -23.34
CA TRP A 554 45.24 3.02 -22.68
C TRP A 554 43.96 2.19 -22.71
N ASN A 555 43.94 1.08 -23.44
CA ASN A 555 42.76 0.27 -23.63
C ASN A 555 42.52 -0.63 -22.42
N TYR A 556 42.23 -0.06 -21.25
CA TYR A 556 42.23 -0.77 -19.98
C TYR A 556 40.86 -0.84 -19.31
N LYS A 557 40.76 -1.77 -18.36
CA LYS A 557 39.74 -1.78 -17.32
C LYS A 557 40.23 -0.98 -16.11
N THR A 558 39.46 0.00 -15.64
CA THR A 558 39.83 0.80 -14.46
C THR A 558 38.64 1.15 -13.57
N LEU A 559 38.94 1.69 -12.39
CA LEU A 559 37.98 2.36 -11.51
C LEU A 559 38.36 3.84 -11.39
N ARG A 560 37.41 4.73 -11.61
CA ARG A 560 37.55 6.16 -11.30
C ARG A 560 36.69 6.49 -10.08
N ILE A 561 37.31 6.86 -8.97
CA ILE A 561 36.62 7.20 -7.71
C ILE A 561 36.89 8.68 -7.44
N TYR A 562 35.86 9.52 -7.50
CA TYR A 562 35.92 10.96 -7.22
C TYR A 562 37.07 11.68 -7.94
N GLY A 563 37.17 11.50 -9.26
CA GLY A 563 38.24 12.07 -10.08
C GLY A 563 39.58 11.33 -10.04
N SER A 564 39.77 10.37 -9.13
CA SER A 564 41.01 9.61 -8.98
C SER A 564 40.92 8.23 -9.63
N TYR A 565 41.92 7.86 -10.44
CA TYR A 565 41.96 6.56 -11.09
C TYR A 565 42.73 5.53 -10.26
N ILE A 566 42.19 4.31 -10.20
CA ILE A 566 42.89 3.13 -9.68
C ILE A 566 43.46 2.37 -10.88
N PRO A 567 44.76 2.50 -11.17
CA PRO A 567 45.31 1.91 -12.39
C PRO A 567 45.30 0.38 -12.32
N ASN A 568 44.64 -0.24 -13.29
CA ASN A 568 44.89 -1.62 -13.70
C ASN A 568 45.14 -1.65 -15.19
N LEU A 569 46.37 -1.97 -15.58
CA LEU A 569 46.84 -1.90 -16.96
C LEU A 569 46.50 -3.17 -17.76
N GLN A 570 45.46 -3.91 -17.36
CA GLN A 570 44.98 -5.05 -18.13
C GLN A 570 44.25 -4.56 -19.36
N GLN A 571 44.86 -4.84 -20.52
CA GLN A 571 44.33 -4.45 -21.81
C GLN A 571 43.04 -5.21 -22.15
N ILE A 572 41.96 -4.48 -22.41
CA ILE A 572 40.73 -4.98 -23.03
C ILE A 572 40.95 -5.02 -24.54
N GLN A 573 41.00 -6.23 -25.10
CA GLN A 573 41.23 -6.47 -26.53
C GLN A 573 40.19 -7.45 -27.08
N SER A 574 38.92 -7.17 -26.77
CA SER A 574 37.81 -8.00 -27.21
C SER A 574 36.64 -7.13 -27.66
N THR A 575 35.91 -7.66 -28.64
CA THR A 575 34.59 -7.17 -29.04
C THR A 575 33.52 -8.23 -28.80
N ASP A 576 33.82 -9.26 -28.02
CA ASP A 576 32.83 -10.26 -27.62
C ASP A 576 32.01 -9.73 -26.45
N TRP A 577 30.80 -10.26 -26.28
CA TRP A 577 29.99 -9.96 -25.11
C TRP A 577 30.62 -10.52 -23.84
N GLN A 578 30.63 -9.71 -22.79
CA GLN A 578 31.24 -10.03 -21.51
C GLN A 578 30.29 -9.69 -20.37
N ASN A 579 30.29 -10.50 -19.32
CA ASN A 579 29.60 -10.18 -18.08
C ASN A 579 30.44 -9.20 -17.26
N PHE A 580 29.79 -8.34 -16.48
CA PHE A 580 30.42 -7.55 -15.44
C PHE A 580 29.66 -7.66 -14.11
N GLU A 581 30.39 -7.46 -13.02
CA GLU A 581 29.84 -7.38 -11.67
C GLU A 581 30.51 -6.26 -10.90
N ILE A 582 29.72 -5.39 -10.27
CA ILE A 582 30.18 -4.30 -9.41
C ILE A 582 29.56 -4.47 -8.04
N ILE A 583 30.38 -4.64 -7.01
CA ILE A 583 29.92 -4.70 -5.62
C ILE A 583 30.22 -3.35 -4.97
N TYR A 584 29.18 -2.64 -4.54
CA TYR A 584 29.33 -1.37 -3.83
C TYR A 584 28.86 -1.49 -2.39
N THR A 585 29.74 -1.15 -1.45
CA THR A 585 29.43 -1.07 -0.02
C THR A 585 29.73 0.33 0.52
N ASN A 586 29.34 0.60 1.77
CA ASN A 586 29.63 1.87 2.46
C ASN A 586 31.12 2.24 2.57
N THR A 587 32.05 1.35 2.23
CA THR A 587 33.49 1.60 2.40
C THR A 587 34.32 1.27 1.17
N GLN A 588 33.77 0.54 0.19
CA GLN A 588 34.53 0.06 -0.95
C GLN A 588 33.64 -0.15 -2.19
N ILE A 589 34.27 -0.07 -3.35
CA ILE A 589 33.73 -0.55 -4.62
C ILE A 589 34.64 -1.66 -5.15
N GLN A 590 34.03 -2.71 -5.69
CA GLN A 590 34.73 -3.81 -6.37
C GLN A 590 34.18 -3.97 -7.77
N PHE A 591 35.02 -4.29 -8.74
CA PHE A 591 34.64 -4.39 -10.16
C PHE A 591 35.30 -5.58 -10.86
N TRP A 592 34.50 -6.53 -11.31
CA TRP A 592 34.87 -7.74 -12.03
C TRP A 592 34.25 -7.78 -13.43
N ASP A 593 34.90 -8.51 -14.34
CA ASP A 593 34.36 -8.83 -15.66
C ASP A 593 34.85 -10.21 -16.12
N SER A 594 34.10 -10.84 -17.02
CA SER A 594 34.42 -12.20 -17.50
C SER A 594 35.61 -12.28 -18.45
N TYR A 595 36.03 -11.18 -19.08
CA TYR A 595 37.15 -11.19 -20.02
C TYR A 595 38.48 -11.21 -19.26
N THR A 596 38.68 -10.28 -18.34
CA THR A 596 39.90 -10.25 -17.51
C THR A 596 39.88 -11.30 -16.41
N ASN A 597 38.66 -11.65 -15.94
CA ASN A 597 38.42 -12.49 -14.78
C ASN A 597 39.19 -12.01 -13.52
N THR A 598 39.37 -10.70 -13.37
CA THR A 598 40.03 -10.09 -12.19
C THR A 598 39.15 -9.06 -11.51
N TRP A 599 39.29 -8.96 -10.19
CA TRP A 599 38.63 -7.95 -9.36
C TRP A 599 39.52 -6.71 -9.20
N LEU A 600 38.94 -5.54 -9.46
CA LEU A 600 39.46 -4.27 -8.98
C LEU A 600 38.77 -3.87 -7.70
N ILE A 601 39.51 -3.32 -6.75
CA ILE A 601 39.00 -2.94 -5.44
C ILE A 601 39.50 -1.54 -5.12
N GLY A 602 38.56 -0.66 -4.75
CA GLY A 602 38.86 0.71 -4.34
C GLY A 602 38.15 1.09 -3.06
N SER A 603 38.87 1.75 -2.15
CA SER A 603 38.28 2.35 -0.95
C SER A 603 37.49 3.61 -1.32
N VAL A 604 36.32 3.79 -0.71
CA VAL A 604 35.44 4.92 -0.98
C VAL A 604 35.24 5.73 0.29
N TYR A 605 35.65 7.01 0.27
CA TYR A 605 35.44 7.95 1.36
C TYR A 605 35.34 9.40 0.84
N PRO A 606 34.25 10.14 1.16
CA PRO A 606 33.04 9.66 1.85
C PRO A 606 32.24 8.69 0.96
N PRO A 607 31.38 7.80 1.51
CA PRO A 607 30.49 6.98 0.69
C PRO A 607 29.34 7.78 0.08
N LEU A 608 28.91 7.38 -1.13
CA LEU A 608 27.62 7.76 -1.68
C LEU A 608 26.53 7.00 -0.92
N SER A 609 25.87 7.67 0.02
CA SER A 609 24.74 7.11 0.77
C SER A 609 23.49 6.92 -0.09
N SER A 610 23.41 7.64 -1.20
CA SER A 610 22.42 7.51 -2.26
C SER A 610 23.08 7.83 -3.60
N PHE A 611 22.76 7.08 -4.66
CA PHE A 611 23.27 7.30 -6.00
C PHE A 611 22.28 6.84 -7.07
N HIS A 612 22.40 7.35 -8.27
CA HIS A 612 21.75 6.85 -9.48
C HIS A 612 22.76 6.05 -10.30
N LEU A 613 22.27 5.07 -11.04
CA LEU A 613 23.10 4.26 -11.94
C LEU A 613 23.18 4.98 -13.30
N GLN A 614 24.40 5.23 -13.77
CA GLN A 614 24.67 5.84 -15.06
C GLN A 614 25.23 4.79 -16.02
N ILE A 615 24.78 4.86 -17.27
CA ILE A 615 25.44 4.19 -18.40
C ILE A 615 25.88 5.27 -19.41
N ALA A 616 27.08 5.11 -19.95
CA ALA A 616 27.63 6.06 -20.91
C ALA A 616 28.64 5.40 -21.83
N ALA A 617 28.67 5.83 -23.10
CA ALA A 617 29.73 5.44 -24.03
C ALA A 617 30.30 6.63 -24.82
N ASP A 618 31.46 7.14 -24.40
CA ASP A 618 32.20 8.16 -25.16
C ASP A 618 33.04 7.48 -26.22
N THR A 619 32.70 7.69 -27.48
CA THR A 619 33.36 6.99 -28.60
C THR A 619 34.02 7.94 -29.57
N ASP A 620 33.96 9.26 -29.32
CA ASP A 620 34.45 10.33 -30.19
C ASP A 620 34.05 10.18 -31.68
N SER A 621 32.97 9.44 -31.96
CA SER A 621 32.53 9.10 -33.31
C SER A 621 31.06 8.69 -33.31
N ASP A 622 30.37 8.93 -34.42
CA ASP A 622 29.03 8.43 -34.72
C ASP A 622 29.01 7.03 -35.34
N THR A 623 30.19 6.43 -35.58
CA THR A 623 30.34 5.10 -36.21
C THR A 623 30.97 4.05 -35.30
N ARG A 624 31.37 4.43 -34.09
CA ARG A 624 31.90 3.56 -33.03
C ARG A 624 30.90 3.52 -31.89
N TYR A 625 30.86 2.42 -31.15
CA TYR A 625 29.76 2.16 -30.24
C TYR A 625 30.22 1.43 -28.97
N GLY A 626 29.61 1.76 -27.84
CA GLY A 626 29.56 0.91 -26.65
C GLY A 626 28.18 0.28 -26.51
N TYR A 627 28.11 -0.95 -26.00
CA TYR A 627 26.88 -1.70 -25.89
C TYR A 627 26.67 -2.25 -24.48
N ILE A 628 25.41 -2.23 -24.04
CA ILE A 628 24.93 -2.97 -22.87
C ILE A 628 23.68 -3.75 -23.31
N ASP A 629 23.68 -5.05 -23.03
CA ASP A 629 22.59 -5.97 -23.39
C ASP A 629 21.51 -5.94 -22.31
N TRP A 630 21.89 -6.24 -21.07
CA TRP A 630 21.02 -6.02 -19.91
C TRP A 630 21.84 -5.53 -18.72
N ILE A 631 21.17 -4.89 -17.77
CA ILE A 631 21.74 -4.41 -16.51
C ILE A 631 20.74 -4.57 -15.37
N ARG A 632 21.22 -4.93 -14.19
CA ARG A 632 20.38 -5.08 -12.99
C ARG A 632 21.08 -4.65 -11.71
N VAL A 633 20.27 -4.38 -10.69
CA VAL A 633 20.73 -4.08 -9.32
C VAL A 633 20.06 -5.04 -8.35
N ARG A 634 20.87 -5.66 -7.48
CA ARG A 634 20.42 -6.53 -6.40
C ARG A 634 21.16 -6.25 -5.10
N LYS A 635 20.62 -6.71 -3.98
CA LYS A 635 21.23 -6.50 -2.67
C LYS A 635 22.50 -7.33 -2.47
N TYR A 636 23.45 -6.78 -1.72
CA TYR A 636 24.68 -7.47 -1.33
C TYR A 636 24.62 -7.95 0.12
N ALA A 637 25.07 -9.18 0.35
CA ALA A 637 25.36 -9.72 1.66
C ALA A 637 26.80 -10.27 1.67
N PRO A 638 27.62 -10.03 2.73
CA PRO A 638 28.99 -10.55 2.83
C PRO A 638 29.07 -12.09 2.77
N THR A 639 28.00 -12.77 3.16
CA THR A 639 27.84 -14.20 2.97
C THR A 639 26.48 -14.40 2.32
N PRO A 640 26.42 -14.90 1.07
CA PRO A 640 25.15 -15.09 0.39
C PRO A 640 24.33 -16.20 1.07
N PRO A 641 22.99 -16.17 0.99
CA PRO A 641 22.14 -17.28 1.43
C PRO A 641 22.52 -18.57 0.71
N THR A 642 22.37 -19.70 1.41
CA THR A 642 22.56 -21.02 0.80
C THR A 642 21.21 -21.65 0.46
N VAL A 643 21.09 -22.17 -0.76
CA VAL A 643 19.88 -22.84 -1.26
C VAL A 643 20.06 -24.35 -1.23
N MET A 644 19.06 -25.07 -0.73
CA MET A 644 19.01 -26.53 -0.71
C MET A 644 17.68 -26.98 -1.32
N ILE A 645 17.74 -27.83 -2.34
CA ILE A 645 16.56 -28.33 -3.06
C ILE A 645 16.22 -29.73 -2.53
N SER A 646 14.94 -29.96 -2.24
CA SER A 646 14.44 -31.30 -1.90
C SER A 646 14.70 -32.26 -3.06
N GLN A 647 15.15 -33.48 -2.77
CA GLN A 647 15.27 -34.52 -3.80
C GLN A 647 13.94 -35.24 -4.07
N ASN A 648 12.94 -35.02 -3.21
CA ASN A 648 11.61 -35.58 -3.35
C ASN A 648 10.73 -34.59 -4.10
N ILE A 649 10.27 -34.99 -5.29
CA ILE A 649 9.13 -34.37 -5.95
C ILE A 649 7.88 -34.93 -5.30
N GLU A 650 7.10 -34.04 -4.71
CA GLU A 650 5.79 -34.38 -4.18
C GLU A 650 4.77 -34.34 -5.30
N THR A 651 3.77 -35.21 -5.21
CA THR A 651 2.59 -35.21 -6.06
C THR A 651 1.42 -34.68 -5.26
N LYS A 652 0.56 -33.92 -5.92
CA LYS A 652 -0.69 -33.46 -5.35
C LYS A 652 -1.46 -34.69 -4.87
N PRO A 653 -1.90 -34.73 -3.61
CA PRO A 653 -2.57 -35.90 -3.07
C PRO A 653 -3.82 -36.25 -3.89
N SER A 654 -3.80 -37.42 -4.55
CA SER A 654 -4.95 -37.92 -5.32
C SER A 654 -6.04 -38.46 -4.37
N SER A 655 -7.30 -38.10 -4.66
CA SER A 655 -8.48 -38.58 -3.94
C SER A 655 -8.74 -40.07 -4.22
N THR A 656 -8.21 -40.95 -3.36
CA THR A 656 -8.68 -42.33 -3.26
C THR A 656 -8.95 -42.71 -1.81
N THR A 657 -10.23 -43.04 -1.59
CA THR A 657 -10.91 -43.57 -0.42
C THR A 657 -10.09 -44.47 0.51
N THR A 658 -10.14 -44.20 1.82
CA THR A 658 -10.69 -45.11 2.86
C THR A 658 -10.98 -44.29 4.13
N ALA A 659 -12.24 -44.31 4.58
CA ALA A 659 -12.69 -43.66 5.81
C ALA A 659 -12.10 -44.31 7.08
N THR A 660 -11.98 -43.50 8.14
CA THR A 660 -11.77 -43.79 9.60
C THR A 660 -10.55 -43.13 10.26
N THR A 661 -10.12 -41.94 9.80
CA THR A 661 -9.25 -41.08 10.60
C THR A 661 -10.00 -39.82 11.02
N THR A 662 -10.16 -39.62 12.32
CA THR A 662 -10.59 -38.34 12.90
C THR A 662 -9.62 -37.25 12.44
N SER A 663 -10.12 -36.22 11.77
CA SER A 663 -9.32 -35.07 11.32
C SER A 663 -9.55 -33.87 12.22
N SER A 664 -8.75 -32.80 12.13
CA SER A 664 -9.24 -31.49 12.58
C SER A 664 -10.35 -31.06 11.63
N ALA A 665 -11.33 -30.35 12.14
CA ALA A 665 -12.39 -29.72 11.38
C ALA A 665 -12.80 -28.40 12.02
N ARG A 666 -13.43 -27.53 11.23
CA ARG A 666 -13.95 -26.26 11.68
C ARG A 666 -15.41 -26.12 11.25
N ALA A 667 -16.21 -25.52 12.10
CA ALA A 667 -17.57 -25.11 11.79
C ALA A 667 -17.60 -23.59 11.79
N TYR A 668 -17.98 -23.00 10.67
CA TYR A 668 -18.14 -21.56 10.50
C TYR A 668 -19.61 -21.18 10.49
N ASP A 669 -19.94 -20.08 11.16
CA ASP A 669 -21.17 -19.32 10.96
C ASP A 669 -20.79 -18.06 10.18
N ILE A 670 -21.26 -17.99 8.94
CA ILE A 670 -20.94 -16.91 7.99
C ILE A 670 -22.11 -15.96 7.75
N GLN A 671 -23.23 -16.15 8.44
CA GLN A 671 -24.42 -15.32 8.29
C GLN A 671 -24.13 -13.82 8.52
N PRO A 672 -23.29 -13.40 9.48
CA PRO A 672 -22.98 -11.99 9.66
C PRO A 672 -22.32 -11.33 8.43
N PHE A 673 -21.55 -12.10 7.65
CA PHE A 673 -20.99 -11.63 6.38
C PHE A 673 -22.06 -11.55 5.30
N ILE A 674 -22.90 -12.59 5.17
CA ILE A 674 -24.02 -12.62 4.22
C ILE A 674 -24.95 -11.42 4.45
N ASP A 675 -25.31 -11.14 5.70
CA ASP A 675 -26.14 -9.98 6.05
C ASP A 675 -25.51 -8.67 5.60
N CYS A 676 -24.19 -8.51 5.76
CA CYS A 676 -23.49 -7.31 5.32
C CYS A 676 -23.46 -7.17 3.78
N ILE A 677 -23.30 -8.25 3.02
CA ILE A 677 -23.30 -8.16 1.55
C ILE A 677 -24.71 -8.00 0.99
N MET A 678 -25.73 -8.66 1.58
CA MET A 678 -27.15 -8.50 1.21
C MET A 678 -27.65 -7.08 1.46
N ASP A 679 -27.27 -6.50 2.60
CA ASP A 679 -27.56 -5.10 2.91
C ASP A 679 -26.65 -4.11 2.16
N GLN A 680 -25.75 -4.60 1.31
CA GLN A 680 -24.85 -3.76 0.55
C GLN A 680 -24.02 -2.82 1.45
N ARG A 681 -23.47 -3.36 2.53
CA ARG A 681 -22.65 -2.63 3.51
C ARG A 681 -21.16 -2.63 3.14
N TYR A 682 -20.43 -1.77 3.83
CA TYR A 682 -19.02 -1.48 3.61
C TYR A 682 -18.16 -1.95 4.79
N PHE A 683 -16.96 -2.40 4.46
CA PHE A 683 -15.89 -2.75 5.39
C PHE A 683 -14.76 -1.72 5.26
N GLY A 684 -14.17 -1.35 6.38
CA GLY A 684 -12.94 -0.58 6.45
C GLY A 684 -11.73 -1.50 6.58
N ILE A 685 -10.87 -1.52 5.57
CA ILE A 685 -9.64 -2.35 5.54
C ILE A 685 -8.44 -1.51 5.09
N TYR A 686 -7.22 -1.92 5.44
CA TYR A 686 -6.00 -1.14 5.13
C TYR A 686 -5.71 -1.07 3.63
N ASN A 687 -5.80 -2.20 2.93
CA ASN A 687 -5.38 -2.30 1.54
C ASN A 687 -6.55 -2.06 0.56
N ALA A 688 -7.25 -0.94 0.72
CA ALA A 688 -8.36 -0.56 -0.17
C ALA A 688 -8.39 0.95 -0.42
N PRO A 689 -8.96 1.40 -1.56
CA PRO A 689 -9.11 2.82 -1.84
C PRO A 689 -10.01 3.50 -0.79
N SER A 690 -9.52 4.61 -0.25
CA SER A 690 -10.27 5.46 0.65
C SER A 690 -11.41 6.21 -0.04
N PHE A 691 -12.26 6.84 0.76
CA PHE A 691 -13.30 7.73 0.24
C PHE A 691 -12.74 8.85 -0.66
N PHE A 692 -11.52 9.35 -0.38
CA PHE A 692 -10.90 10.39 -1.21
C PHE A 692 -10.42 9.83 -2.55
N GLU A 693 -9.82 8.64 -2.54
CA GLU A 693 -9.38 7.96 -3.77
C GLU A 693 -10.56 7.57 -4.66
N ARG A 694 -11.72 7.25 -4.07
CA ARG A 694 -12.98 7.03 -4.81
C ARG A 694 -13.50 8.30 -5.50
N LEU A 695 -13.24 9.48 -4.94
CA LEU A 695 -13.53 10.78 -5.57
C LEU A 695 -12.49 11.16 -6.65
N GLU A 696 -11.29 10.59 -6.59
CA GLU A 696 -10.20 10.78 -7.57
C GLU A 696 -10.21 9.73 -8.69
N GLY A 697 -10.90 8.60 -8.48
CA GLY A 697 -10.85 7.45 -9.37
C GLY A 697 -9.45 6.84 -9.48
N SER A 698 -8.58 7.07 -8.48
CA SER A 698 -7.16 6.71 -8.49
C SER A 698 -6.65 6.50 -7.07
N THR A 699 -5.69 5.59 -6.91
CA THR A 699 -5.03 5.27 -5.64
C THR A 699 -3.62 5.84 -5.51
N ILE A 700 -3.20 6.72 -6.42
CA ILE A 700 -1.83 7.26 -6.45
C ILE A 700 -1.45 8.00 -5.15
N ASN A 701 -2.43 8.56 -4.45
CA ASN A 701 -2.26 9.35 -3.23
C ASN A 701 -2.45 8.54 -1.93
N HIS A 702 -2.65 7.21 -2.02
CA HIS A 702 -2.99 6.36 -0.87
C HIS A 702 -2.06 6.59 0.33
N ALA A 703 -0.76 6.43 0.11
CA ALA A 703 0.25 6.54 1.17
C ALA A 703 0.29 7.94 1.81
N ALA A 704 0.03 9.00 1.02
CA ALA A 704 -0.02 10.36 1.52
C ALA A 704 -1.25 10.59 2.41
N TYR A 705 -2.42 10.07 1.99
CA TYR A 705 -3.64 10.13 2.79
C TYR A 705 -3.56 9.30 4.07
N GLU A 706 -2.97 8.10 3.98
CA GLU A 706 -2.79 7.22 5.13
C GLU A 706 -1.82 7.83 6.16
N ALA A 707 -0.68 8.37 5.72
CA ALA A 707 0.26 9.04 6.60
C ALA A 707 -0.38 10.24 7.33
N LEU A 708 -1.18 11.03 6.62
CA LEU A 708 -1.88 12.17 7.20
C LEU A 708 -2.99 11.73 8.17
N ALA A 709 -3.72 10.66 7.84
CA ALA A 709 -4.71 10.06 8.73
C ALA A 709 -4.07 9.57 10.03
N HIS A 710 -2.94 8.86 9.95
CA HIS A 710 -2.20 8.39 11.12
C HIS A 710 -1.77 9.54 12.04
N GLN A 711 -1.21 10.61 11.47
CA GLN A 711 -0.85 11.81 12.23
C GLN A 711 -2.07 12.40 12.96
N LEU A 712 -3.21 12.51 12.28
CA LEU A 712 -4.41 13.12 12.87
C LEU A 712 -5.07 12.20 13.90
N GLN A 713 -5.00 10.88 13.72
CA GLN A 713 -5.46 9.92 14.72
C GLN A 713 -4.61 9.96 16.00
N ASP A 714 -3.29 10.17 15.87
CA ASP A 714 -2.40 10.42 17.00
C ASP A 714 -2.76 11.71 17.74
N GLU A 715 -2.94 12.81 17.00
CA GLU A 715 -3.28 14.12 17.57
C GLU A 715 -4.63 14.09 18.31
N LEU A 716 -5.61 13.34 17.81
CA LEU A 716 -6.95 13.22 18.39
C LEU A 716 -7.09 12.09 19.42
N GLY A 717 -6.10 11.19 19.53
CA GLY A 717 -6.14 10.04 20.43
C GLY A 717 -7.23 9.02 20.08
N VAL A 718 -7.55 8.86 18.80
CA VAL A 718 -8.66 8.00 18.32
C VAL A 718 -8.19 6.64 17.81
N LYS A 719 -7.04 6.15 18.27
CA LYS A 719 -6.47 4.85 17.86
C LYS A 719 -7.10 3.67 18.58
N TYR A 720 -6.99 2.48 17.99
CA TYR A 720 -7.34 1.22 18.64
C TYR A 720 -6.09 0.58 19.25
N GLY A 721 -5.88 0.79 20.56
CA GLY A 721 -4.65 0.37 21.23
C GLY A 721 -3.42 1.05 20.61
N SER A 722 -2.56 0.26 19.96
CA SER A 722 -1.37 0.74 19.24
C SER A 722 -1.55 0.81 17.71
N GLN A 723 -2.73 0.47 17.19
CA GLN A 723 -3.03 0.41 15.76
C GLN A 723 -3.92 1.58 15.31
N TYR A 724 -3.75 2.02 14.08
CA TYR A 724 -4.56 3.08 13.46
C TYR A 724 -5.78 2.49 12.78
N TYR A 725 -6.92 3.18 12.77
CA TYR A 725 -8.05 2.80 11.94
C TYR A 725 -7.69 2.93 10.45
N PRO A 726 -8.05 1.96 9.60
CA PRO A 726 -7.78 2.05 8.17
C PRO A 726 -8.59 3.18 7.52
N ILE A 727 -8.13 3.64 6.35
CA ILE A 727 -8.85 4.63 5.52
C ILE A 727 -9.58 4.01 4.34
N GLY A 728 -9.26 2.76 3.98
CA GLY A 728 -9.82 2.08 2.81
C GLY A 728 -11.27 1.68 2.99
N LEU A 729 -12.04 1.69 1.91
CA LEU A 729 -13.44 1.25 1.87
C LEU A 729 -13.58 0.10 0.88
N VAL A 730 -14.30 -0.94 1.29
CA VAL A 730 -14.63 -2.09 0.44
C VAL A 730 -16.11 -2.38 0.54
N SER A 731 -16.73 -2.64 -0.60
CA SER A 731 -18.04 -3.26 -0.67
C SER A 731 -18.08 -4.26 -1.83
N PHE A 732 -19.16 -5.03 -1.92
CA PHE A 732 -19.27 -6.07 -2.94
C PHE A 732 -20.38 -5.79 -3.96
N MET A 733 -20.11 -6.12 -5.22
CA MET A 733 -21.01 -6.05 -6.36
C MET A 733 -21.32 -7.45 -6.85
N ILE A 734 -22.59 -7.85 -6.75
CA ILE A 734 -23.07 -9.20 -7.03
C ILE A 734 -24.27 -9.12 -7.95
N PRO A 735 -24.10 -9.26 -9.28
CA PRO A 735 -25.19 -9.17 -10.24
C PRO A 735 -26.08 -10.42 -10.20
N ASP A 736 -26.87 -10.53 -9.14
CA ASP A 736 -27.79 -11.64 -8.84
C ASP A 736 -29.13 -11.06 -8.37
N PRO A 737 -30.29 -11.59 -8.80
CA PRO A 737 -31.60 -11.06 -8.42
C PRO A 737 -31.87 -11.06 -6.91
N THR A 738 -31.20 -11.94 -6.15
CA THR A 738 -31.34 -12.05 -4.69
C THR A 738 -30.47 -11.00 -3.98
N TYR A 739 -29.22 -10.81 -4.43
CA TYR A 739 -28.26 -9.90 -3.79
C TYR A 739 -28.35 -8.46 -4.29
N ASP A 740 -28.55 -8.26 -5.59
CA ASP A 740 -28.64 -6.95 -6.21
C ASP A 740 -29.42 -6.98 -7.54
N GLN A 741 -30.75 -6.95 -7.42
CA GLN A 741 -31.66 -6.89 -8.58
C GLN A 741 -31.35 -5.71 -9.52
N LYS A 742 -30.96 -4.54 -8.98
CA LYS A 742 -30.69 -3.36 -9.82
C LYS A 742 -29.46 -3.55 -10.68
N LEU A 743 -28.40 -4.11 -10.11
CA LEU A 743 -27.18 -4.42 -10.83
C LEU A 743 -27.40 -5.55 -11.85
N PHE A 744 -28.15 -6.58 -11.48
CA PHE A 744 -28.56 -7.66 -12.38
C PHE A 744 -29.32 -7.13 -13.61
N ASP A 745 -30.31 -6.26 -13.40
CA ASP A 745 -31.08 -5.64 -14.49
C ASP A 745 -30.20 -4.75 -15.38
N LEU A 746 -29.23 -4.04 -14.79
CA LEU A 746 -28.27 -3.21 -15.53
C LEU A 746 -27.39 -4.07 -16.44
N PHE A 747 -26.85 -5.18 -15.92
CA PHE A 747 -26.02 -6.13 -16.69
C PHE A 747 -26.80 -6.70 -17.87
N ASN A 748 -28.04 -7.15 -17.63
CA ASN A 748 -28.92 -7.64 -18.69
C ASN A 748 -29.23 -6.57 -19.75
N THR A 749 -29.47 -5.33 -19.32
CA THR A 749 -29.77 -4.21 -20.24
C THR A 749 -28.55 -3.83 -21.10
N LEU A 750 -27.35 -3.94 -20.55
CA LEU A 750 -26.10 -3.63 -21.24
C LEU A 750 -25.55 -4.81 -22.05
N GLY A 751 -26.10 -6.01 -21.89
CA GLY A 751 -25.57 -7.23 -22.49
C GLY A 751 -24.21 -7.63 -21.91
N LEU A 752 -23.93 -7.28 -20.65
CA LEU A 752 -22.71 -7.65 -19.95
C LEU A 752 -22.88 -9.05 -19.34
N SER A 753 -21.85 -9.90 -19.48
CA SER A 753 -21.77 -11.20 -18.82
C SER A 753 -20.73 -11.17 -17.72
N ILE A 754 -20.99 -11.85 -16.61
CA ILE A 754 -19.99 -12.02 -15.55
C ILE A 754 -18.89 -12.95 -16.03
N GLU A 755 -17.65 -12.51 -15.88
CA GLU A 755 -16.47 -13.33 -16.09
C GLU A 755 -16.11 -14.10 -14.83
N GLU A 756 -15.89 -15.41 -14.99
CA GLU A 756 -15.43 -16.29 -13.92
C GLU A 756 -14.10 -15.80 -13.32
N GLY A 757 -14.05 -15.69 -12.00
CA GLY A 757 -12.84 -15.31 -11.27
C GLY A 757 -12.53 -13.80 -11.28
N GLN A 758 -13.40 -12.93 -11.79
CA GLN A 758 -13.27 -11.49 -11.55
C GLN A 758 -13.85 -11.15 -10.16
N THR A 759 -13.03 -10.56 -9.27
CA THR A 759 -13.46 -10.19 -7.91
C THR A 759 -14.71 -9.29 -7.90
N SER A 760 -15.61 -9.56 -6.95
CA SER A 760 -16.80 -8.77 -6.62
C SER A 760 -16.47 -7.53 -5.80
N PHE A 761 -15.22 -7.29 -5.41
CA PHE A 761 -14.81 -6.04 -4.77
C PHE A 761 -15.16 -4.86 -5.69
N ASP A 762 -16.09 -4.00 -5.23
CA ASP A 762 -16.71 -2.90 -5.95
C ASP A 762 -15.75 -2.04 -6.77
N TYR A 763 -14.62 -1.62 -6.21
CA TYR A 763 -13.66 -0.77 -6.91
C TYR A 763 -13.09 -1.47 -8.16
N TYR A 764 -12.57 -2.69 -8.00
CA TYR A 764 -12.00 -3.44 -9.13
C TYR A 764 -13.10 -3.91 -10.09
N PHE A 765 -14.26 -4.29 -9.58
CA PHE A 765 -15.41 -4.69 -10.36
C PHE A 765 -15.87 -3.56 -11.30
N LEU A 766 -16.06 -2.34 -10.79
CA LEU A 766 -16.47 -1.20 -11.60
C LEU A 766 -15.42 -0.84 -12.65
N GLN A 767 -14.13 -0.84 -12.27
CA GLN A 767 -13.05 -0.55 -13.20
C GLN A 767 -13.01 -1.57 -14.36
N TYR A 768 -13.18 -2.86 -14.06
CA TYR A 768 -13.20 -3.93 -15.06
C TYR A 768 -14.34 -3.75 -16.06
N TYR A 769 -15.59 -3.73 -15.58
CA TYR A 769 -16.77 -3.77 -16.45
C TYR A 769 -17.14 -2.43 -17.09
N PHE A 770 -16.74 -1.30 -16.50
CA PHE A 770 -17.19 0.03 -16.96
C PHE A 770 -16.06 0.97 -17.42
N LYS A 771 -14.78 0.64 -17.13
CA LYS A 771 -13.63 1.48 -17.53
C LYS A 771 -12.51 0.71 -18.24
N GLY A 772 -12.62 -0.60 -18.42
CA GLY A 772 -11.60 -1.41 -19.10
C GLY A 772 -10.33 -1.64 -18.28
N GLY A 773 -10.45 -1.64 -16.94
CA GLY A 773 -9.37 -1.98 -16.03
C GLY A 773 -8.94 -3.45 -16.16
N ALA A 774 -7.77 -3.79 -15.62
CA ALA A 774 -7.28 -5.16 -15.59
C ALA A 774 -8.13 -6.05 -14.66
N LYS A 775 -8.24 -7.34 -15.03
CA LYS A 775 -8.89 -8.34 -14.19
C LYS A 775 -8.13 -8.49 -12.87
N VAL A 776 -8.87 -8.57 -11.77
CA VAL A 776 -8.32 -8.95 -10.46
C VAL A 776 -8.91 -10.29 -10.06
N THR A 777 -8.06 -11.30 -9.92
CA THR A 777 -8.45 -12.68 -9.64
C THR A 777 -9.11 -12.81 -8.27
N GLY A 778 -10.35 -13.27 -8.27
CA GLY A 778 -11.11 -13.66 -7.08
C GLY A 778 -11.55 -15.12 -7.14
N TYR A 779 -11.86 -15.67 -5.98
CA TYR A 779 -12.25 -17.06 -5.79
C TYR A 779 -13.71 -17.16 -5.34
N ARG A 780 -14.38 -18.23 -5.73
CA ARG A 780 -15.72 -18.56 -5.21
C ARG A 780 -15.63 -18.79 -3.69
N MET A 781 -16.68 -18.46 -2.96
CA MET A 781 -16.73 -18.59 -1.50
C MET A 781 -17.83 -19.57 -1.08
N TRP A 782 -17.46 -20.57 -0.27
CA TRP A 782 -18.41 -21.51 0.33
C TRP A 782 -19.46 -20.77 1.18
N GLY A 783 -20.72 -21.17 1.00
CA GLY A 783 -21.89 -20.55 1.66
C GLY A 783 -22.31 -19.17 1.15
N VAL A 784 -21.59 -18.57 0.20
CA VAL A 784 -22.10 -17.40 -0.55
C VAL A 784 -22.36 -17.76 -2.00
N SER A 785 -21.38 -18.34 -2.70
CA SER A 785 -21.48 -18.60 -4.14
C SER A 785 -22.46 -19.74 -4.50
N GLN A 786 -22.94 -20.51 -3.51
CA GLN A 786 -23.89 -21.62 -3.72
C GLN A 786 -25.35 -21.17 -3.84
N GLY A 787 -25.67 -19.97 -3.37
CA GLY A 787 -27.05 -19.47 -3.29
C GLY A 787 -27.92 -20.25 -2.31
N VAL A 788 -29.23 -20.29 -2.56
CA VAL A 788 -30.24 -20.86 -1.67
C VAL A 788 -30.44 -22.38 -1.82
N THR A 789 -29.82 -23.02 -2.83
CA THR A 789 -29.94 -24.46 -3.05
C THR A 789 -28.69 -25.01 -3.75
N SER A 790 -27.91 -25.82 -3.04
CA SER A 790 -27.31 -27.10 -3.47
C SER A 790 -25.97 -27.39 -2.80
N GLN A 791 -25.79 -28.65 -2.41
CA GLN A 791 -24.54 -29.17 -1.91
C GLN A 791 -23.50 -29.17 -3.04
N GLY A 792 -22.50 -28.30 -2.94
CA GLY A 792 -21.27 -28.38 -3.73
C GLY A 792 -21.19 -27.53 -5.01
N ASP A 793 -22.31 -27.01 -5.54
CA ASP A 793 -22.27 -26.15 -6.73
C ASP A 793 -22.10 -24.68 -6.34
N LEU A 794 -20.90 -24.14 -6.59
CA LEU A 794 -20.54 -22.75 -6.32
C LEU A 794 -20.83 -21.82 -7.50
N SER A 795 -21.42 -22.30 -8.59
CA SER A 795 -21.68 -21.50 -9.79
C SER A 795 -22.93 -20.63 -9.68
N SER A 796 -23.85 -20.95 -8.75
CA SER A 796 -25.18 -20.34 -8.61
C SER A 796 -25.16 -18.82 -8.44
N VAL A 797 -24.34 -18.31 -7.52
CA VAL A 797 -24.22 -16.87 -7.24
C VAL A 797 -22.83 -16.42 -7.69
N PRO A 798 -22.73 -15.44 -8.60
CA PRO A 798 -21.46 -14.95 -9.16
C PRO A 798 -20.71 -14.05 -8.17
N PHE A 799 -20.44 -14.57 -6.98
CA PHE A 799 -19.64 -13.92 -5.96
C PHE A 799 -18.21 -14.45 -5.99
N PHE A 800 -17.27 -13.52 -6.10
CA PHE A 800 -15.84 -13.79 -6.07
C PHE A 800 -15.17 -12.82 -5.12
N ILE A 801 -14.20 -13.28 -4.36
CA ILE A 801 -13.41 -12.41 -3.49
C ILE A 801 -11.93 -12.72 -3.69
N ASP A 802 -11.13 -11.68 -3.88
CA ASP A 802 -9.67 -11.82 -3.98
C ASP A 802 -9.07 -12.19 -2.62
N ASN A 803 -7.91 -12.87 -2.65
CA ASN A 803 -7.29 -13.40 -1.45
C ASN A 803 -6.95 -12.30 -0.43
N GLN A 804 -6.52 -11.12 -0.89
CA GLN A 804 -6.12 -10.03 0.01
C GLN A 804 -7.33 -9.48 0.77
N THR A 805 -8.44 -9.22 0.07
CA THR A 805 -9.70 -8.80 0.68
C THR A 805 -10.27 -9.86 1.61
N ALA A 806 -10.23 -11.14 1.21
CA ALA A 806 -10.69 -12.24 2.04
C ALA A 806 -9.86 -12.38 3.34
N VAL A 807 -8.54 -12.25 3.26
CA VAL A 807 -7.66 -12.27 4.45
C VAL A 807 -7.96 -11.09 5.36
N ALA A 808 -8.20 -9.89 4.82
CA ALA A 808 -8.56 -8.73 5.62
C ALA A 808 -9.89 -8.93 6.37
N ILE A 809 -10.90 -9.54 5.74
CA ILE A 809 -12.24 -9.69 6.32
C ILE A 809 -12.34 -10.92 7.22
N PHE A 810 -11.80 -12.07 6.81
CA PHE A 810 -11.96 -13.36 7.50
C PHE A 810 -10.72 -13.79 8.28
N GLY A 811 -9.58 -13.12 8.09
CA GLY A 811 -8.27 -13.60 8.52
C GLY A 811 -7.74 -14.72 7.64
N VAL A 812 -6.46 -15.04 7.82
CA VAL A 812 -5.73 -16.04 7.02
C VAL A 812 -6.45 -17.38 6.99
N GLN A 813 -6.80 -17.94 8.16
CA GLN A 813 -7.45 -19.24 8.21
C GLN A 813 -8.85 -19.22 7.59
N GLY A 814 -9.66 -18.20 7.86
CA GLY A 814 -10.99 -18.08 7.25
C GLY A 814 -10.94 -17.96 5.73
N ALA A 815 -9.95 -17.22 5.20
CA ALA A 815 -9.73 -17.09 3.77
C ALA A 815 -9.15 -18.37 3.11
N GLN A 816 -8.50 -19.24 3.86
CA GLN A 816 -8.07 -20.56 3.39
C GLN A 816 -9.25 -21.54 3.37
N ASP A 817 -10.06 -21.52 4.42
CA ASP A 817 -11.14 -22.47 4.65
C ASP A 817 -12.41 -22.16 3.84
N LEU A 818 -12.69 -20.88 3.54
CA LEU A 818 -13.95 -20.49 2.91
C LEU A 818 -13.84 -20.25 1.41
N LEU A 819 -12.64 -20.19 0.84
CA LEU A 819 -12.45 -19.97 -0.60
C LEU A 819 -12.18 -21.26 -1.36
N GLN A 820 -12.85 -21.44 -2.48
CA GLN A 820 -12.55 -22.50 -3.44
C GLN A 820 -11.40 -22.02 -4.35
N ARG A 821 -10.20 -22.54 -4.11
CA ARG A 821 -8.98 -22.20 -4.85
C ARG A 821 -8.67 -23.22 -5.95
#